data_AF-A0A2E9QBZ3-F1
#
_entry.id   AF-A0A2E9QBZ3-F1
#
_cell.length_a   1.000
_cell.length_b   1.000
_cell.length_c   1.000
_cell.angle_alpha   90.00
_cell.angle_beta   90.00
_cell.angle_gamma   90.00
#
_symmetry.space_group_name_H-M   'P 1'
#
loop_
_entity.id
_entity.type
_entity.pdbx_description
1 polymer ?
#
loop_
_entity_poly.entity_id
_entity_poly.type
_entity_poly.pdbx_seq_one_letter_code
_entity_poly.pdbx_strand_id
1 'polypeptide(L)'
;MLAYGQKEGLPSEIQRDDTTGFPLLSESDGILQLILAYLELPYSVTEHGCGKKASLIIEYLLKLGIPAYGLARGMAMEPDMSPSAMVETDYRGRPHALVASNPLHELCDLNDARLTDMLLKTCSNVDAKEGLIHAGHYILRNDAKVQFVQARSHIYPILWFWDPQGNKAVRKVIDPSLDRTRLFDPSEVRILLHSEEALMFQAPLLGYFRLDVFSLTDKQRQSLLKRFESGEFVSDLEELNDRIEDLDQDEHARLIRAMNGAQQGSLGDPTTWTYANNLQGWERAQDEQQMVNTGRGEALRFQRRALIRAREGKAGDAPARRADLRNTIDENEIMRICSEDAEWSARALAPLADVTMTAVYFHSLLALSEAMKTGESLLDYITDPGLLHRARGLGVRLRRRVDWLAEASLNLEGEIDARALSQPYFEAALETIRQMNVAGLHCCIDKAGNIHGLLLHDEEAYEIRRNGSVAGYLSNSVHHISHIDSVKNAGRFDGRLGVAGGIEVAHIVHDLRKYFDHTLLPSQGEFRVRSHVSAFLGEEMTFTGEGVSMPGSGAVAGRASPESIYKMKNNEGELFLDRFLAFLRWMAEKHKAGRVVLLNQFPDRASDQELLDVCFDPTHFYSRHSFERHIEQGPLLDRLSVPMALVSRIMGIHQEDFFFTGHQSESAALEFDARMRDLCFEEDFRDVRITVGILTGREDYRSHEDASYSMRWTLDGELNHAGATMVQDRKDPGVAASRLARRFRELAEERRKHYPDLQAMVGNVRFYPGTNRNVIPGSVSLTLALKGGIPVEECESISQELQGFAVGTLAKRVSAGGEGVTLSRVDRMSYVNVYNQTRLSIDLRTDTEDCTENFRRRIDEVVSDLKARFDVTIESSMQQNVKPYSLAESGQVLLMERSYGGSHNPHEAELQTDLTRATLLQLTVLKELLQRKDLEGLNLYRFTEKKIPSQYRERLEGFISGALHDTCNVAAAASGG
;
A
#
# COMPACT_ATOMS: atom_id res chain seq x y z
N MET A 1 5.67 19.91 -2.06
CA MET A 1 6.75 20.31 -2.98
C MET A 1 7.82 19.21 -2.96
N LEU A 2 7.43 17.96 -3.21
CA LEU A 2 7.47 17.26 -4.49
C LEU A 2 6.07 17.12 -5.09
N ALA A 3 5.52 18.26 -5.47
CA ALA A 3 5.09 18.33 -6.85
C ALA A 3 6.28 18.97 -7.57
N TYR A 4 6.57 18.58 -8.81
CA TYR A 4 7.54 19.23 -9.73
C TYR A 4 9.00 18.70 -9.75
N GLY A 5 9.23 17.74 -10.64
CA GLY A 5 10.48 17.56 -11.38
C GLY A 5 10.14 16.99 -12.77
N GLN A 6 10.70 17.55 -13.85
CA GLN A 6 10.51 17.07 -15.23
C GLN A 6 11.31 15.78 -15.52
N LYS A 7 11.10 14.71 -14.76
CA LYS A 7 11.61 13.38 -15.13
C LYS A 7 10.48 12.37 -15.07
N GLU A 8 10.21 11.79 -16.24
CA GLU A 8 9.39 10.59 -16.43
C GLU A 8 9.86 9.48 -15.48
N GLY A 9 8.95 8.96 -14.65
CA GLY A 9 9.13 7.74 -13.86
C GLY A 9 10.16 7.82 -12.74
N LEU A 10 9.70 7.78 -11.48
CA LEU A 10 10.58 7.40 -10.37
C LEU A 10 10.88 5.91 -10.49
N PRO A 11 12.14 5.45 -10.52
CA PRO A 11 12.44 4.04 -10.72
C PRO A 11 11.80 3.17 -9.63
N SER A 12 11.02 2.16 -10.03
CA SER A 12 10.41 1.16 -9.13
C SER A 12 11.45 0.22 -8.52
N GLU A 13 12.63 0.14 -9.14
CA GLU A 13 13.75 -0.67 -8.70
C GLU A 13 15.03 0.18 -8.73
N ILE A 14 15.69 0.28 -7.57
CA ILE A 14 16.97 0.99 -7.46
C ILE A 14 18.06 0.07 -7.97
N GLN A 15 18.74 0.46 -9.06
CA GLN A 15 19.88 -0.27 -9.58
C GLN A 15 21.05 -0.29 -8.59
N ARG A 16 21.75 -1.42 -8.50
CA ARG A 16 22.82 -1.65 -7.51
C ARG A 16 24.05 -2.26 -8.14
N ASP A 17 25.19 -2.04 -7.50
CA ASP A 17 26.40 -2.81 -7.79
C ASP A 17 26.28 -4.23 -7.20
N ASP A 18 26.36 -5.26 -8.04
CA ASP A 18 26.18 -6.66 -7.63
C ASP A 18 27.18 -7.13 -6.57
N THR A 19 28.34 -6.49 -6.50
CA THR A 19 29.43 -6.93 -5.62
C THR A 19 29.30 -6.33 -4.22
N THR A 20 29.01 -5.03 -4.13
CA THR A 20 28.85 -4.32 -2.85
C THR A 20 27.41 -4.35 -2.35
N GLY A 21 26.43 -4.37 -3.25
CA GLY A 21 25.02 -4.18 -2.97
C GLY A 21 24.61 -2.71 -2.79
N PHE A 22 25.53 -1.75 -2.95
CA PHE A 22 25.19 -0.33 -2.87
C PHE A 22 24.40 0.13 -4.09
N PRO A 23 23.48 1.11 -3.94
CA PRO A 23 22.85 1.76 -5.07
C PRO A 23 23.89 2.42 -5.98
N LEU A 24 23.62 2.47 -7.28
CA LEU A 24 24.47 3.19 -8.23
C LEU A 24 24.32 4.70 -8.01
N LEU A 25 25.40 5.48 -8.15
CA LEU A 25 25.37 6.93 -7.99
C LEU A 25 24.37 7.62 -8.92
N SER A 26 24.09 7.03 -10.10
CA SER A 26 23.06 7.49 -11.03
C SER A 26 21.64 7.47 -10.45
N GLU A 27 21.39 6.67 -9.42
CA GLU A 27 20.09 6.55 -8.75
C GLU A 27 19.86 7.61 -7.66
N SER A 28 20.85 8.49 -7.40
CA SER A 28 20.78 9.45 -6.28
C SER A 28 19.55 10.35 -6.32
N ASP A 29 19.21 10.86 -7.50
CA ASP A 29 18.07 11.75 -7.69
C ASP A 29 16.76 10.97 -7.46
N GLY A 30 16.66 9.75 -7.99
CA GLY A 30 15.48 8.90 -7.82
C GLY A 30 15.21 8.58 -6.35
N ILE A 31 16.25 8.22 -5.58
CA ILE A 31 16.15 7.94 -4.15
C ILE A 31 15.72 9.18 -3.37
N LEU A 32 16.33 10.35 -3.65
CA LEU A 32 15.95 11.59 -2.98
C LEU A 32 14.47 11.92 -3.20
N GLN A 33 14.00 11.73 -4.43
CA GLN A 33 12.61 11.99 -4.78
C GLN A 33 11.65 11.04 -4.05
N LEU A 34 11.98 9.75 -3.94
CA LEU A 34 11.19 8.78 -3.18
C LEU A 34 11.10 9.15 -1.69
N ILE A 35 12.20 9.57 -1.06
CA ILE A 35 12.21 9.97 0.35
C ILE A 35 11.36 11.21 0.59
N LEU A 36 11.51 12.22 -0.26
CA LEU A 36 10.74 13.45 -0.14
C LEU A 36 9.24 13.22 -0.36
N ALA A 37 8.85 12.27 -1.23
CA ALA A 37 7.46 11.84 -1.38
C ALA A 37 6.94 11.17 -0.10
N TYR A 38 7.76 10.32 0.52
CA TYR A 38 7.44 9.66 1.80
C TYR A 38 7.28 10.65 2.97
N LEU A 39 8.02 11.76 2.97
CA LEU A 39 8.04 12.74 4.06
C LEU A 39 7.11 13.95 3.83
N GLU A 40 6.25 13.96 2.82
CA GLU A 40 5.40 15.12 2.54
C GLU A 40 4.40 15.39 3.68
N LEU A 41 4.72 16.44 4.46
CA LEU A 41 3.81 17.23 5.30
C LEU A 41 3.37 16.62 6.64
N PRO A 42 4.22 15.86 7.34
CA PRO A 42 4.16 15.88 8.80
C PRO A 42 5.50 16.20 9.48
N TYR A 43 6.62 16.02 8.78
CA TYR A 43 7.95 16.03 9.38
C TYR A 43 8.85 17.16 8.90
N SER A 44 8.36 18.09 8.09
CA SER A 44 9.16 19.24 7.64
C SER A 44 9.26 20.35 8.68
N VAL A 45 8.49 20.31 9.77
CA VAL A 45 8.68 21.26 10.88
C VAL A 45 9.94 20.87 11.62
N THR A 46 10.90 21.75 11.49
CA THR A 46 12.31 21.48 11.60
C THR A 46 12.70 21.22 13.05
N GLU A 47 11.99 21.79 14.01
CA GLU A 47 12.53 22.03 15.34
C GLU A 47 12.82 20.82 16.26
N HIS A 48 12.12 19.69 16.17
CA HIS A 48 12.07 18.73 17.30
C HIS A 48 12.14 17.23 16.92
N GLY A 49 12.75 16.90 15.78
CA GLY A 49 12.73 15.51 15.32
C GLY A 49 13.76 15.11 14.28
N CYS A 50 14.91 15.77 14.16
CA CYS A 50 15.93 15.39 13.17
C CYS A 50 16.39 13.91 13.32
N GLY A 51 16.64 13.44 14.55
CA GLY A 51 16.92 12.02 14.83
C GLY A 51 15.75 11.10 14.46
N LYS A 52 14.55 11.42 14.94
CA LYS A 52 13.31 10.68 14.63
C LYS A 52 13.03 10.61 13.12
N LYS A 53 13.23 11.71 12.39
CA LYS A 53 13.13 11.79 10.93
C LYS A 53 14.17 10.90 10.25
N ALA A 54 15.41 10.97 10.71
CA ALA A 54 16.47 10.11 10.18
C ALA A 54 16.10 8.62 10.34
N SER A 55 15.50 8.24 11.47
CA SER A 55 15.00 6.88 11.70
C SER A 55 13.89 6.49 10.72
N LEU A 56 12.91 7.35 10.48
CA LEU A 56 11.86 7.13 9.46
C LEU A 56 12.43 7.01 8.04
N ILE A 57 13.39 7.87 7.67
CA ILE A 57 14.05 7.81 6.35
C ILE A 57 14.84 6.51 6.21
N ILE A 58 15.59 6.13 7.24
CA ILE A 58 16.36 4.89 7.26
C ILE A 58 15.44 3.69 7.07
N GLU A 59 14.35 3.60 7.83
CA GLU A 59 13.38 2.52 7.70
C GLU A 59 12.81 2.46 6.28
N TYR A 60 12.50 3.61 5.68
CA TYR A 60 12.00 3.66 4.31
C TYR A 60 13.06 3.20 3.29
N LEU A 61 14.31 3.63 3.43
CA LEU A 61 15.43 3.18 2.58
C LEU A 61 15.64 1.67 2.70
N LEU A 62 15.52 1.11 3.90
CA LEU A 62 15.57 -0.33 4.14
C LEU A 62 14.43 -1.07 3.42
N LYS A 63 13.20 -0.52 3.43
CA LYS A 63 12.04 -1.06 2.68
C LYS A 63 12.22 -0.98 1.16
N LEU A 64 12.93 0.02 0.65
CA LEU A 64 13.38 0.09 -0.75
C LEU A 64 14.50 -0.93 -1.07
N GLY A 65 14.87 -1.75 -0.09
CA GLY A 65 15.85 -2.82 -0.19
C GLY A 65 17.30 -2.34 -0.13
N ILE A 66 17.57 -1.06 0.17
CA ILE A 66 18.94 -0.59 0.41
C ILE A 66 19.50 -1.37 1.61
N PRO A 67 20.68 -1.99 1.49
CA PRO A 67 21.22 -2.78 2.59
C PRO A 67 21.56 -1.90 3.80
N ALA A 68 21.29 -2.40 5.02
CA ALA A 68 21.58 -1.70 6.26
C ALA A 68 23.06 -1.26 6.40
N TYR A 69 24.02 -2.06 5.89
CA TYR A 69 25.43 -1.67 5.88
C TYR A 69 25.74 -0.52 4.90
N GLY A 70 24.90 -0.28 3.88
CA GLY A 70 24.98 0.88 3.00
C GLY A 70 24.43 2.17 3.61
N LEU A 71 23.84 2.08 4.81
CA LEU A 71 23.28 3.19 5.55
C LEU A 71 24.14 3.53 6.77
N ALA A 72 24.09 4.79 7.14
CA ALA A 72 24.73 5.33 8.33
C ALA A 72 23.91 6.53 8.82
N ARG A 73 24.20 6.97 10.04
CA ARG A 73 23.80 8.29 10.51
C ARG A 73 25.01 9.20 10.53
N GLY A 74 24.75 10.47 10.26
CA GLY A 74 25.67 11.54 10.54
C GLY A 74 25.08 12.49 11.56
N MET A 75 25.97 13.19 12.24
CA MET A 75 25.62 14.25 13.16
C MET A 75 26.54 15.43 12.92
N ALA A 76 25.96 16.61 12.75
CA ALA A 76 26.67 17.87 12.77
C ALA A 76 26.47 18.51 14.14
N MET A 77 27.51 19.05 14.76
CA MET A 77 27.42 19.68 16.08
C MET A 77 28.07 21.06 16.05
N GLU A 78 27.42 22.04 16.67
CA GLU A 78 27.91 23.41 16.79
C GLU A 78 29.24 23.50 17.56
N PRO A 79 30.05 24.54 17.29
CA PRO A 79 31.19 24.87 18.14
C PRO A 79 30.73 25.42 19.50
N ASP A 80 31.52 25.18 20.55
CA ASP A 80 31.27 25.63 21.95
C ASP A 80 29.95 25.11 22.57
N MET A 81 30.05 23.94 23.18
CA MET A 81 29.00 23.26 23.95
C MET A 81 29.16 23.49 25.47
N SER A 82 29.78 24.61 25.87
CA SER A 82 29.94 24.98 27.29
C SER A 82 28.60 25.31 27.95
N PRO A 83 28.49 25.25 29.30
CA PRO A 83 27.27 25.62 30.02
C PRO A 83 26.76 27.03 29.69
N SER A 84 27.64 28.00 29.46
CA SER A 84 27.26 29.37 29.03
C SER A 84 26.57 29.38 27.67
N ALA A 85 27.11 28.61 26.70
CA ALA A 85 26.48 28.48 25.40
C ALA A 85 25.11 27.78 25.54
N MET A 86 24.99 26.75 26.38
CA MET A 86 23.75 26.01 26.56
C MET A 86 22.58 26.86 27.14
N VAL A 87 22.85 28.01 27.76
CA VAL A 87 21.82 28.87 28.38
C VAL A 87 21.21 29.91 27.41
N GLU A 88 21.94 30.39 26.40
CA GLU A 88 21.42 31.37 25.43
C GLU A 88 20.37 30.71 24.52
N THR A 89 19.14 31.19 24.47
CA THR A 89 18.06 30.56 23.67
C THR A 89 17.65 31.35 22.43
N ASP A 90 18.09 32.61 22.26
CA ASP A 90 17.75 33.44 21.10
C ASP A 90 18.76 33.24 19.96
N TYR A 91 18.31 32.80 18.78
CA TYR A 91 19.18 32.61 17.62
C TYR A 91 19.83 33.91 17.15
N ARG A 92 19.21 35.08 17.41
CA ARG A 92 19.80 36.37 17.02
C ARG A 92 21.07 36.67 17.80
N GLY A 93 21.21 36.08 18.99
CA GLY A 93 22.42 36.13 19.80
C GLY A 93 23.44 35.03 19.45
N ARG A 94 23.09 34.09 18.56
CA ARG A 94 23.90 32.92 18.22
C ARG A 94 24.33 32.96 16.74
N PRO A 95 25.60 33.24 16.42
CA PRO A 95 26.05 33.33 15.03
C PRO A 95 26.09 31.99 14.26
N HIS A 96 25.90 30.85 14.94
CA HIS A 96 26.15 29.49 14.41
C HIS A 96 25.01 28.51 14.68
N ALA A 97 23.78 29.00 14.88
CA ALA A 97 22.62 28.17 15.18
C ALA A 97 21.88 27.70 13.94
N LEU A 98 21.32 26.48 14.00
CA LEU A 98 20.42 25.96 12.97
C LEU A 98 19.12 26.80 12.94
N VAL A 99 18.87 27.45 11.80
CA VAL A 99 17.64 28.19 11.52
C VAL A 99 17.04 27.62 10.23
N ALA A 100 15.76 27.30 10.25
CA ALA A 100 15.07 26.80 9.07
C ALA A 100 13.85 27.66 8.75
N SER A 101 13.51 27.70 7.47
CA SER A 101 12.24 28.28 7.04
C SER A 101 11.08 27.42 7.55
N ASN A 102 10.07 28.05 8.14
CA ASN A 102 8.84 27.35 8.50
C ASN A 102 7.99 27.16 7.23
N PRO A 103 7.81 25.91 6.74
CA PRO A 103 7.06 25.68 5.51
C PRO A 103 5.56 25.97 5.66
N LEU A 104 5.03 26.10 6.88
CA LEU A 104 3.61 26.37 7.12
C LEU A 104 3.28 27.86 7.08
N HIS A 105 4.24 28.73 7.41
CA HIS A 105 4.04 30.19 7.42
C HIS A 105 3.62 30.73 6.04
N GLU A 106 4.13 30.15 4.95
CA GLU A 106 3.74 30.55 3.58
C GLU A 106 2.39 29.95 3.14
N LEU A 107 1.93 28.88 3.80
CA LEU A 107 0.74 28.14 3.40
C LEU A 107 -0.52 28.64 4.12
N CYS A 108 -0.41 28.95 5.41
CA CYS A 108 -1.54 29.41 6.19
C CYS A 108 -1.07 30.29 7.34
N ASP A 109 -1.88 31.32 7.65
CA ASP A 109 -1.73 32.08 8.89
C ASP A 109 -2.21 31.21 10.06
N LEU A 110 -1.29 30.76 10.91
CA LEU A 110 -1.65 29.98 12.11
C LEU A 110 -2.51 30.77 13.11
N ASN A 111 -2.65 32.08 12.94
CA ASN A 111 -3.57 32.91 13.74
C ASN A 111 -5.00 32.99 13.16
N ASP A 112 -5.28 32.36 12.02
CA ASP A 112 -6.64 32.30 11.48
C ASP A 112 -7.56 31.55 12.47
N ALA A 113 -8.61 32.23 12.94
CA ALA A 113 -9.54 31.67 13.93
C ALA A 113 -10.26 30.40 13.42
N ARG A 114 -10.48 30.27 12.10
CA ARG A 114 -11.10 29.09 11.50
C ARG A 114 -10.14 27.91 11.50
N LEU A 115 -8.87 28.15 11.17
CA LEU A 115 -7.83 27.13 11.26
C LEU A 115 -7.65 26.67 12.71
N THR A 116 -7.63 27.61 13.65
CA THR A 116 -7.52 27.32 15.09
C THR A 116 -8.69 26.44 15.56
N ASP A 117 -9.94 26.80 15.23
CA ASP A 117 -11.11 25.99 15.58
C ASP A 117 -11.07 24.60 14.93
N MET A 118 -10.61 24.51 13.67
CA MET A 118 -10.44 23.23 12.99
C MET A 118 -9.40 22.35 13.71
N LEU A 119 -8.22 22.89 14.01
CA LEU A 119 -7.14 22.19 14.73
C LEU A 119 -7.61 21.66 16.09
N LEU A 120 -8.28 22.49 16.89
CA LEU A 120 -8.78 22.10 18.22
C LEU A 120 -9.84 20.99 18.16
N LYS A 121 -10.56 20.86 17.03
CA LYS A 121 -11.58 19.83 16.83
C LYS A 121 -11.02 18.55 16.24
N THR A 122 -10.03 18.64 15.35
CA THR A 122 -9.50 17.48 14.62
C THR A 122 -8.28 16.84 15.27
N CYS A 123 -7.51 17.60 16.06
CA CYS A 123 -6.27 17.15 16.65
C CYS A 123 -6.39 17.06 18.19
N SER A 124 -6.35 15.83 18.72
CA SER A 124 -6.58 15.57 20.15
C SER A 124 -5.50 16.12 21.09
N ASN A 125 -4.28 16.30 20.59
CA ASN A 125 -3.12 16.75 21.37
C ASN A 125 -2.75 18.22 21.05
N VAL A 126 -3.69 19.02 20.56
CA VAL A 126 -3.43 20.40 20.16
C VAL A 126 -4.14 21.40 21.09
N ASP A 127 -3.41 22.44 21.46
CA ASP A 127 -3.91 23.59 22.23
C ASP A 127 -3.41 24.88 21.59
N ALA A 128 -4.20 25.95 21.69
CA ALA A 128 -3.88 27.25 21.11
C ALA A 128 -3.85 28.32 22.21
N LYS A 129 -2.67 28.92 22.46
CA LYS A 129 -2.46 29.91 23.52
C LYS A 129 -1.61 31.06 23.01
N GLU A 130 -2.09 32.30 23.21
CA GLU A 130 -1.31 33.52 22.94
C GLU A 130 -0.71 33.61 21.51
N GLY A 131 -1.39 33.07 20.49
CA GLY A 131 -0.90 33.03 19.10
C GLY A 131 0.10 31.90 18.80
N LEU A 132 0.24 30.94 19.71
CA LEU A 132 1.05 29.74 19.58
C LEU A 132 0.17 28.50 19.47
N ILE A 133 0.53 27.56 18.58
CA ILE A 133 -0.10 26.24 18.50
C ILE A 133 0.81 25.24 19.19
N HIS A 134 0.35 24.70 20.31
CA HIS A 134 0.99 23.61 21.03
C HIS A 134 0.46 22.29 20.47
N ALA A 135 1.34 21.43 19.97
CA ALA A 135 0.99 20.08 19.50
C ALA A 135 1.79 19.07 20.32
N GLY A 136 1.21 18.44 21.34
CA GLY A 136 1.97 17.64 22.30
C GLY A 136 3.09 18.46 22.96
N HIS A 137 4.35 18.07 22.72
CA HIS A 137 5.54 18.78 23.21
C HIS A 137 6.10 19.82 22.22
N TYR A 138 5.48 19.95 21.04
CA TYR A 138 5.90 20.84 19.98
C TYR A 138 5.21 22.20 20.11
N ILE A 139 5.93 23.29 19.87
CA ILE A 139 5.36 24.64 19.82
C ILE A 139 5.55 25.19 18.41
N LEU A 140 4.45 25.55 17.76
CA LEU A 140 4.44 26.13 16.42
C LEU A 140 4.13 27.61 16.50
N ARG A 141 4.90 28.38 15.71
CA ARG A 141 4.77 29.83 15.59
C ARG A 141 4.45 30.22 14.16
N ASN A 142 3.70 31.30 13.98
CA ASN A 142 3.53 31.89 12.66
C ASN A 142 4.72 32.80 12.29
N ASP A 143 5.93 32.24 12.28
CA ASP A 143 7.15 32.93 11.88
C ASP A 143 7.72 32.31 10.61
N ALA A 144 8.22 33.14 9.68
CA ALA A 144 8.87 32.66 8.46
C ALA A 144 10.14 31.85 8.73
N LYS A 145 10.84 32.13 9.83
CA LYS A 145 12.05 31.44 10.27
C LYS A 145 11.89 30.93 11.69
N VAL A 146 12.20 29.66 11.91
CA VAL A 146 12.17 29.01 13.21
C VAL A 146 13.59 28.54 13.57
N GLN A 147 14.01 28.86 14.80
CA GLN A 147 15.22 28.34 15.40
C GLN A 147 14.93 26.99 16.02
N PHE A 148 15.88 26.07 16.00
CA PHE A 148 15.79 24.87 16.79
C PHE A 148 16.08 25.15 18.27
N VAL A 149 15.06 25.31 19.11
CA VAL A 149 15.22 25.68 20.54
C VAL A 149 16.12 24.70 21.31
N GLN A 150 16.23 23.44 20.85
CA GLN A 150 17.03 22.40 21.52
C GLN A 150 18.17 21.81 20.66
N ALA A 151 18.30 22.18 19.38
CA ALA A 151 19.27 21.54 18.49
C ALA A 151 20.55 22.38 18.37
N ARG A 152 21.52 22.09 19.23
CA ARG A 152 22.95 22.43 19.04
C ARG A 152 23.67 21.42 18.13
N SER A 153 22.93 20.43 17.65
CA SER A 153 23.37 19.35 16.79
C SER A 153 22.24 18.94 15.84
N HIS A 154 22.58 18.42 14.66
CA HIS A 154 21.62 17.95 13.66
C HIS A 154 21.96 16.54 13.22
N ILE A 155 21.00 15.62 13.29
CA ILE A 155 21.16 14.24 12.84
C ILE A 155 20.55 14.08 11.44
N TYR A 156 21.26 13.37 10.58
CA TYR A 156 20.86 13.10 9.20
C TYR A 156 21.26 11.69 8.77
N PRO A 157 20.51 11.04 7.88
CA PRO A 157 20.91 9.78 7.26
C PRO A 157 22.03 9.99 6.21
N ILE A 158 22.96 9.05 6.17
CA ILE A 158 24.03 8.94 5.17
C ILE A 158 23.78 7.67 4.35
N LEU A 159 23.84 7.80 3.03
CA LEU A 159 23.72 6.70 2.09
C LEU A 159 25.03 6.54 1.30
N TRP A 160 25.49 5.30 1.18
CA TRP A 160 26.60 4.93 0.30
C TRP A 160 26.09 4.59 -1.09
N PHE A 161 26.80 5.11 -2.08
CA PHE A 161 26.61 4.84 -3.50
C PHE A 161 27.87 4.21 -4.08
N TRP A 162 27.69 3.41 -5.13
CA TRP A 162 28.79 2.99 -5.99
C TRP A 162 28.85 3.89 -7.23
N ASP A 163 30.01 4.49 -7.51
CA ASP A 163 30.28 5.23 -8.75
C ASP A 163 31.02 4.31 -9.73
N PRO A 164 30.36 3.79 -10.78
CA PRO A 164 31.00 2.90 -11.74
C PRO A 164 32.08 3.60 -12.57
N GLN A 165 31.95 4.91 -12.80
CA GLN A 165 32.91 5.67 -13.61
C GLN A 165 34.19 5.94 -12.83
N GLY A 166 34.06 6.32 -11.56
CA GLY A 166 35.18 6.53 -10.66
C GLY A 166 35.75 5.26 -10.02
N ASN A 167 35.06 4.11 -10.15
CA ASN A 167 35.36 2.85 -9.47
C ASN A 167 35.60 3.05 -7.97
N LYS A 168 34.69 3.77 -7.32
CA LYS A 168 34.82 4.17 -5.91
C LYS A 168 33.46 4.23 -5.22
N ALA A 169 33.48 4.06 -3.91
CA ALA A 169 32.30 4.29 -3.09
C ALA A 169 32.16 5.78 -2.74
N VAL A 170 30.95 6.34 -2.86
CA VAL A 170 30.65 7.76 -2.61
C VAL A 170 29.60 7.87 -1.51
N ARG A 171 29.81 8.80 -0.56
CA ARG A 171 28.84 9.09 0.51
C ARG A 171 27.99 10.28 0.11
N LYS A 172 26.68 10.18 0.34
CA LYS A 172 25.77 11.31 0.22
C LYS A 172 24.84 11.38 1.42
N VAL A 173 24.44 12.60 1.77
CA VAL A 173 23.54 12.92 2.87
C VAL A 173 22.18 13.30 2.33
N ILE A 174 21.15 12.77 2.97
CA ILE A 174 19.77 13.24 2.76
C ILE A 174 19.42 14.14 3.94
N ASP A 175 19.29 15.44 3.69
CA ASP A 175 18.75 16.36 4.69
C ASP A 175 17.31 16.73 4.35
N PRO A 176 16.34 16.47 5.24
CA PRO A 176 14.95 16.84 4.98
C PRO A 176 14.65 18.34 5.14
N SER A 177 15.62 19.17 5.56
CA SER A 177 15.32 20.52 6.06
C SER A 177 15.31 21.63 5.01
N LEU A 178 16.16 21.65 3.96
CA LEU A 178 16.33 22.90 3.18
C LEU A 178 16.63 22.85 1.66
N ASP A 179 17.18 21.79 1.05
CA ASP A 179 17.29 21.71 -0.43
C ASP A 179 16.65 20.41 -0.94
N ARG A 180 15.49 20.55 -1.58
CA ARG A 180 14.72 19.40 -2.11
C ARG A 180 15.24 18.91 -3.46
N THR A 181 16.32 19.51 -3.96
CA THR A 181 16.77 19.31 -5.35
C THR A 181 18.02 18.45 -5.49
N ARG A 182 18.78 18.21 -4.41
CA ARG A 182 20.00 17.39 -4.46
C ARG A 182 20.38 16.77 -3.12
N LEU A 183 21.14 15.67 -3.18
CA LEU A 183 21.85 15.12 -2.03
C LEU A 183 23.17 15.87 -1.80
N PHE A 184 23.60 15.93 -0.54
CA PHE A 184 24.78 16.69 -0.14
C PHE A 184 25.98 15.80 0.10
N ASP A 185 27.19 16.33 -0.06
CA ASP A 185 28.36 15.73 0.58
C ASP A 185 28.31 15.96 2.09
N PRO A 186 28.78 15.01 2.93
CA PRO A 186 28.71 15.13 4.38
C PRO A 186 29.23 16.46 4.92
N SER A 187 30.32 16.99 4.38
CA SER A 187 30.91 18.27 4.80
C SER A 187 30.03 19.49 4.51
N GLU A 188 29.15 19.44 3.50
CA GLU A 188 28.27 20.56 3.12
C GLU A 188 27.15 20.79 4.14
N VAL A 189 26.85 19.82 5.01
CA VAL A 189 25.82 19.96 6.07
C VAL A 189 26.14 21.12 7.04
N ARG A 190 27.40 21.55 7.14
CA ARG A 190 27.83 22.73 7.92
C ARG A 190 27.16 24.04 7.47
N ILE A 191 26.80 24.13 6.18
CA ILE A 191 26.05 25.25 5.63
C ILE A 191 24.69 25.37 6.32
N LEU A 192 24.07 24.24 6.69
CA LEU A 192 22.78 24.19 7.36
C LEU A 192 22.88 24.76 8.77
N LEU A 193 23.94 24.43 9.52
CA LEU A 193 24.20 25.03 10.85
C LEU A 193 24.63 26.50 10.76
N HIS A 194 24.77 27.08 9.56
CA HIS A 194 25.37 28.40 9.35
C HIS A 194 26.74 28.53 10.07
N SER A 195 27.53 27.45 10.08
CA SER A 195 28.77 27.38 10.85
C SER A 195 29.83 26.54 10.15
N GLU A 196 30.87 27.20 9.63
CA GLU A 196 32.04 26.54 9.04
C GLU A 196 32.83 25.71 10.06
N GLU A 197 32.71 26.04 11.36
CA GLU A 197 33.44 25.40 12.45
C GLU A 197 32.72 24.23 13.12
N ALA A 198 31.52 23.86 12.65
CA ALA A 198 30.79 22.71 13.17
C ALA A 198 31.60 21.40 13.01
N LEU A 199 31.51 20.51 14.00
CA LEU A 199 32.13 19.18 13.97
C LEU A 199 31.18 18.16 13.34
N MET A 200 31.73 17.25 12.53
CA MET A 200 30.97 16.25 11.81
C MET A 200 31.29 14.87 12.36
N PHE A 201 30.25 14.06 12.55
CA PHE A 201 30.34 12.72 13.08
C PHE A 201 29.57 11.75 12.19
N GLN A 202 29.98 10.48 12.22
CA GLN A 202 29.32 9.40 11.50
C GLN A 202 29.23 8.13 12.36
N ALA A 203 28.16 7.37 12.19
CA ALA A 203 27.93 6.08 12.82
C ALA A 203 27.31 5.11 11.78
N PRO A 204 27.74 3.83 11.70
CA PRO A 204 26.85 2.78 11.17
C PRO A 204 25.50 2.84 11.89
N LEU A 205 24.42 2.29 11.30
CA LEU A 205 23.06 2.40 11.85
C LEU A 205 23.06 2.32 13.38
N LEU A 206 23.55 1.21 13.95
CA LEU A 206 23.58 0.93 15.40
C LEU A 206 24.98 1.09 16.03
N GLY A 207 25.87 1.89 15.45
CA GLY A 207 27.23 2.12 15.97
C GLY A 207 27.36 3.45 16.73
N TYR A 208 28.49 3.67 17.39
CA TYR A 208 28.80 4.93 18.05
C TYR A 208 29.15 6.00 17.01
N PHE A 209 28.75 7.25 17.29
CA PHE A 209 29.17 8.39 16.48
C PHE A 209 30.66 8.65 16.69
N ARG A 210 31.43 8.51 15.61
CA ARG A 210 32.86 8.81 15.57
C ARG A 210 33.11 10.06 14.76
N LEU A 211 34.19 10.77 15.09
CA LEU A 211 34.57 12.01 14.40
C LEU A 211 34.90 11.69 12.93
N ASP A 212 34.29 12.40 11.99
CA ASP A 212 34.59 12.23 10.56
C ASP A 212 35.79 13.11 10.18
N VAL A 213 36.98 12.52 10.26
CA VAL A 213 38.26 13.22 10.04
C VAL A 213 38.35 13.82 8.63
N PHE A 214 37.71 13.18 7.64
CA PHE A 214 37.65 13.66 6.26
C PHE A 214 36.85 14.95 6.08
N SER A 215 35.98 15.28 7.04
CA SER A 215 35.16 16.49 7.00
C SER A 215 35.77 17.67 7.76
N LEU A 216 36.93 17.51 8.42
CA LEU A 216 37.56 18.59 9.20
C LEU A 216 38.04 19.76 8.33
N THR A 217 37.82 20.99 8.78
CA THR A 217 38.46 22.18 8.19
C THR A 217 39.95 22.20 8.50
N ASP A 218 40.72 22.99 7.75
CA ASP A 218 42.15 23.19 8.02
C ASP A 218 42.41 23.75 9.44
N LYS A 219 41.54 24.65 9.93
CA LYS A 219 41.63 25.19 11.29
C LYS A 219 41.38 24.10 12.35
N GLN A 220 40.37 23.27 12.15
CA GLN A 220 40.08 22.13 13.05
C GLN A 220 41.22 21.11 13.04
N ARG A 221 41.74 20.78 11.84
CA ARG A 221 42.88 19.88 11.65
C ARG A 221 44.13 20.38 12.39
N GLN A 222 44.45 21.68 12.27
CA GLN A 222 45.56 22.28 13.01
C GLN A 222 45.34 22.29 14.53
N SER A 223 44.12 22.57 14.99
CA SER A 223 43.76 22.52 16.41
C SER A 223 43.90 21.11 16.99
N LEU A 224 43.47 20.11 16.22
CA LEU A 224 43.58 18.70 16.54
C LEU A 224 45.06 18.31 16.63
N LEU A 225 45.86 18.60 15.59
CA LEU A 225 47.30 18.32 15.59
C LEU A 225 48.02 18.91 16.81
N LYS A 226 47.74 20.17 17.18
CA LYS A 226 48.36 20.81 18.37
C LYS A 226 48.08 20.06 19.67
N ARG A 227 46.90 19.44 19.81
CA ARG A 227 46.53 18.66 21.01
C ARG A 227 47.19 17.29 21.05
N PHE A 228 47.39 16.68 19.88
CA PHE A 228 48.19 15.46 19.75
C PHE A 228 49.68 15.77 20.02
N GLU A 229 50.22 16.86 19.46
CA GLU A 229 51.61 17.30 19.70
C GLU A 229 51.92 17.66 21.16
N SER A 230 50.94 18.10 21.96
CA SER A 230 51.13 18.40 23.39
C SER A 230 51.36 17.17 24.29
N GLY A 231 51.45 15.97 23.72
CA GLY A 231 51.71 14.72 24.45
C GLY A 231 50.45 14.10 25.05
N GLU A 232 49.27 14.59 24.68
CA GLU A 232 47.98 14.04 25.12
C GLU A 232 47.61 12.78 24.29
N PHE A 233 48.04 12.69 23.01
CA PHE A 233 47.82 11.56 22.07
C PHE A 233 48.90 11.59 20.93
N VAL A 234 49.39 10.45 20.35
CA VAL A 234 50.61 10.41 19.47
C VAL A 234 50.39 10.78 17.96
N SER A 235 51.48 11.08 17.22
CA SER A 235 51.76 11.94 16.05
C SER A 235 51.23 11.68 14.60
N ASP A 236 51.12 12.78 13.83
CA ASP A 236 50.92 12.97 12.35
C ASP A 236 49.52 12.77 11.72
N LEU A 237 49.24 13.42 10.57
CA LEU A 237 47.91 13.53 9.94
C LEU A 237 47.38 12.26 9.24
N GLU A 238 48.25 11.44 8.66
CA GLU A 238 47.81 10.17 8.05
C GLU A 238 47.58 9.14 9.16
N GLU A 239 48.45 9.13 10.17
CA GLU A 239 48.27 8.31 11.37
C GLU A 239 47.04 8.75 12.18
N LEU A 240 46.70 10.04 12.19
CA LEU A 240 45.56 10.61 12.90
C LEU A 240 44.21 10.03 12.44
N ASN A 241 44.03 9.80 11.14
CA ASN A 241 42.77 9.22 10.66
C ASN A 241 42.62 7.79 11.16
N ASP A 242 43.62 6.93 10.94
CA ASP A 242 43.54 5.54 11.36
C ASP A 242 43.46 5.43 12.89
N ARG A 243 44.15 6.30 13.63
CA ARG A 243 44.14 6.26 15.10
C ARG A 243 42.91 6.85 15.75
N ILE A 244 42.35 7.95 15.24
CA ILE A 244 41.07 8.48 15.76
C ILE A 244 39.96 7.44 15.60
N GLU A 245 40.02 6.67 14.51
CA GLU A 245 39.07 5.60 14.26
C GLU A 245 39.24 4.39 15.20
N ASP A 246 40.47 4.14 15.65
CA ASP A 246 40.85 3.05 16.56
C ASP A 246 40.78 3.42 18.05
N LEU A 247 40.53 4.69 18.40
CA LEU A 247 40.35 5.11 19.79
C LEU A 247 39.22 4.31 20.44
N ASP A 248 39.47 3.84 21.65
CA ASP A 248 38.39 3.30 22.45
C ASP A 248 37.33 4.38 22.74
N GLN A 249 36.19 3.95 23.27
CA GLN A 249 35.06 4.84 23.48
C GLN A 249 35.39 5.97 24.48
N ASP A 250 36.15 5.67 25.52
CA ASP A 250 36.47 6.64 26.59
C ASP A 250 37.50 7.67 26.13
N GLU A 251 38.50 7.24 25.38
CA GLU A 251 39.51 8.09 24.75
C GLU A 251 38.88 9.04 23.75
N HIS A 252 38.02 8.52 22.87
CA HIS A 252 37.28 9.34 21.91
C HIS A 252 36.38 10.35 22.63
N ALA A 253 35.64 9.92 23.66
CA ALA A 253 34.77 10.81 24.43
C ALA A 253 35.56 11.93 25.14
N ARG A 254 36.75 11.65 25.68
CA ARG A 254 37.64 12.67 26.25
C ARG A 254 38.09 13.69 25.20
N LEU A 255 38.51 13.21 24.02
CA LEU A 255 38.95 14.07 22.92
C LEU A 255 37.84 15.04 22.48
N ILE A 256 36.62 14.53 22.27
CA ILE A 256 35.50 15.37 21.81
C ILE A 256 35.12 16.43 22.84
N ARG A 257 35.03 16.06 24.14
CA ARG A 257 34.77 17.03 25.22
C ARG A 257 35.82 18.14 25.26
N ALA A 258 37.08 17.80 25.03
CA ALA A 258 38.16 18.77 25.00
C ALA A 258 38.04 19.72 23.78
N MET A 259 37.53 19.24 22.64
CA MET A 259 37.34 20.02 21.42
C MET A 259 36.13 20.96 21.49
N ASN A 260 35.00 20.51 22.04
CA ASN A 260 33.76 21.28 22.07
C ASN A 260 33.47 21.97 23.42
N GLY A 261 34.24 21.71 24.48
CA GLY A 261 34.05 22.33 25.80
C GLY A 261 32.89 21.75 26.61
N ALA A 262 32.33 20.60 26.20
CA ALA A 262 31.21 19.96 26.87
C ALA A 262 31.60 19.33 28.22
N GLN A 263 30.72 19.46 29.21
CA GLN A 263 30.86 18.76 30.49
C GLN A 263 30.42 17.31 30.38
N GLN A 264 30.94 16.43 31.25
CA GLN A 264 30.51 15.04 31.30
C GLN A 264 29.01 14.93 31.61
N GLY A 265 28.28 14.14 30.83
CA GLY A 265 26.82 13.99 30.93
C GLY A 265 26.00 15.13 30.31
N SER A 266 26.64 16.13 29.68
CA SER A 266 25.94 17.18 28.92
C SER A 266 25.61 16.73 27.50
N LEU A 267 24.75 17.48 26.78
CA LEU A 267 24.38 17.18 25.38
C LEU A 267 25.59 17.06 24.43
N GLY A 268 26.68 17.78 24.73
CA GLY A 268 27.92 17.72 23.95
C GLY A 268 28.84 16.54 24.32
N ASP A 269 28.48 15.70 25.29
CA ASP A 269 29.24 14.52 25.69
C ASP A 269 28.86 13.29 24.84
N PRO A 270 29.81 12.67 24.12
CA PRO A 270 29.55 11.50 23.27
C PRO A 270 28.88 10.32 23.96
N THR A 271 29.08 10.16 25.27
CA THR A 271 28.47 9.05 26.03
C THR A 271 26.95 9.20 26.21
N THR A 272 26.39 10.37 25.90
CA THR A 272 24.94 10.65 25.96
C THR A 272 24.23 10.49 24.62
N TRP A 273 24.99 10.27 23.53
CA TRP A 273 24.45 10.14 22.19
C TRP A 273 23.83 8.76 22.01
N THR A 274 22.58 8.69 21.58
CA THR A 274 21.87 7.44 21.28
C THR A 274 21.53 7.36 19.80
N TYR A 275 21.11 6.16 19.38
CA TYR A 275 20.59 5.85 18.04
C TYR A 275 19.58 6.89 17.50
N ALA A 276 18.77 7.52 18.36
CA ALA A 276 17.72 8.46 17.96
C ALA A 276 17.84 9.89 18.51
N ASN A 277 18.87 10.21 19.30
CA ASN A 277 18.75 11.37 20.18
C ASN A 277 18.96 12.73 19.52
N ASN A 278 17.88 13.51 19.51
CA ASN A 278 17.90 14.79 20.22
C ASN A 278 16.66 14.77 21.13
N LEU A 279 16.85 14.75 22.46
CA LEU A 279 16.18 15.52 23.53
C LEU A 279 16.26 14.78 24.89
N GLN A 280 16.43 15.51 25.99
CA GLN A 280 16.12 14.99 27.33
C GLN A 280 14.61 14.68 27.39
N GLY A 281 14.26 13.41 27.18
CA GLY A 281 12.92 12.88 27.34
C GLY A 281 12.73 12.24 28.72
N TRP A 282 11.50 12.28 29.24
CA TRP A 282 11.15 11.67 30.52
C TRP A 282 10.90 10.15 30.39
N GLU A 283 11.08 9.57 29.19
CA GLU A 283 10.97 8.14 28.87
C GLU A 283 12.33 7.43 28.99
N ARG A 284 12.96 7.59 30.16
CA ARG A 284 14.32 7.12 30.48
C ARG A 284 14.62 5.67 30.09
N ALA A 285 13.62 4.79 30.13
CA ALA A 285 13.78 3.37 29.79
C ALA A 285 14.10 3.13 28.30
N GLN A 286 13.51 3.90 27.39
CA GLN A 286 13.76 3.73 25.95
C GLN A 286 15.10 4.34 25.55
N ASP A 287 15.48 5.47 26.16
CA ASP A 287 16.80 6.07 26.01
C ASP A 287 17.91 5.10 26.46
N GLU A 288 17.75 4.47 27.62
CA GLU A 288 18.67 3.46 28.15
C GLU A 288 18.77 2.25 27.20
N GLN A 289 17.65 1.78 26.63
CA GLN A 289 17.66 0.68 25.65
C GLN A 289 18.37 1.07 24.33
N GLN A 290 18.16 2.29 23.83
CA GLN A 290 18.85 2.78 22.64
C GLN A 290 20.35 2.96 22.88
N MET A 291 20.76 3.42 24.07
CA MET A 291 22.17 3.48 24.46
C MET A 291 22.83 2.10 24.36
N VAL A 292 22.16 1.04 24.84
CA VAL A 292 22.64 -0.35 24.72
C VAL A 292 22.77 -0.78 23.25
N ASN A 293 21.80 -0.41 22.41
CA ASN A 293 21.79 -0.81 21.00
C ASN A 293 22.91 -0.15 20.17
N THR A 294 23.36 1.06 20.56
CA THR A 294 24.35 1.90 19.84
C THR A 294 25.76 1.27 19.79
N GLY A 295 26.03 0.19 20.53
CA GLY A 295 27.29 -0.57 20.39
C GLY A 295 27.24 -1.74 19.41
N ARG A 296 26.04 -2.25 19.07
CA ARG A 296 25.89 -3.49 18.30
C ARG A 296 26.30 -3.34 16.83
N GLY A 297 26.18 -2.14 16.28
CA GLY A 297 26.51 -1.84 14.89
C GLY A 297 27.98 -1.50 14.62
N GLU A 298 28.85 -1.47 15.64
CA GLU A 298 30.28 -1.13 15.45
C GLU A 298 30.99 -2.09 14.50
N ALA A 299 30.70 -3.39 14.57
CA ALA A 299 31.29 -4.40 13.68
C ALA A 299 31.01 -4.11 12.19
N LEU A 300 29.85 -3.50 11.87
CA LEU A 300 29.51 -3.12 10.49
C LEU A 300 30.50 -2.09 9.91
N ARG A 301 31.06 -1.21 10.75
CA ARG A 301 31.97 -0.15 10.32
C ARG A 301 33.20 -0.72 9.64
N PHE A 302 33.90 -1.61 10.33
CA PHE A 302 35.15 -2.21 9.87
C PHE A 302 34.93 -3.10 8.66
N GLN A 303 33.90 -3.94 8.70
CA GLN A 303 33.56 -4.83 7.59
C GLN A 303 33.14 -4.05 6.34
N ARG A 304 32.41 -2.93 6.47
CA ARG A 304 32.06 -2.05 5.35
C ARG A 304 33.29 -1.45 4.68
N ARG A 305 34.24 -0.94 5.46
CA ARG A 305 35.51 -0.42 4.90
C ARG A 305 36.25 -1.51 4.14
N ALA A 306 36.29 -2.72 4.70
CA ALA A 306 36.93 -3.86 4.06
C ALA A 306 36.23 -4.24 2.74
N LEU A 307 34.90 -4.23 2.69
CA LEU A 307 34.11 -4.44 1.47
C LEU A 307 34.45 -3.38 0.40
N ILE A 308 34.46 -2.10 0.78
CA ILE A 308 34.79 -1.00 -0.14
C ILE A 308 36.19 -1.18 -0.71
N ARG A 309 37.21 -1.39 0.13
CA ARG A 309 38.60 -1.61 -0.31
C ARG A 309 38.72 -2.82 -1.22
N ALA A 310 38.06 -3.93 -0.89
CA ALA A 310 38.03 -5.13 -1.70
C ALA A 310 37.44 -4.88 -3.10
N ARG A 311 36.33 -4.13 -3.17
CA ARG A 311 35.70 -3.76 -4.44
C ARG A 311 36.60 -2.83 -5.26
N GLU A 312 37.09 -1.75 -4.65
CA GLU A 312 37.94 -0.75 -5.30
C GLU A 312 39.25 -1.36 -5.82
N GLY A 313 39.87 -2.25 -5.03
CA GLY A 313 41.09 -2.97 -5.37
C GLY A 313 40.92 -4.21 -6.26
N LYS A 314 39.68 -4.54 -6.68
CA LYS A 314 39.33 -5.74 -7.46
C LYS A 314 39.80 -7.07 -6.83
N ALA A 315 39.87 -7.15 -5.51
CA ALA A 315 40.49 -8.27 -4.79
C ALA A 315 39.69 -9.60 -4.84
N GLY A 316 38.55 -9.66 -5.54
CA GLY A 316 37.75 -10.88 -5.74
C GLY A 316 37.00 -11.39 -4.49
N ASP A 317 37.38 -10.92 -3.31
CA ASP A 317 36.83 -11.30 -1.99
C ASP A 317 35.64 -10.43 -1.54
N ALA A 318 35.30 -9.38 -2.29
CA ALA A 318 34.21 -8.47 -1.96
C ALA A 318 32.83 -9.17 -1.77
N PRO A 319 32.42 -10.17 -2.59
CA PRO A 319 31.19 -10.92 -2.33
C PRO A 319 31.17 -11.65 -0.98
N ALA A 320 32.32 -12.18 -0.53
CA ALA A 320 32.44 -12.84 0.77
C ALA A 320 32.28 -11.82 1.91
N ARG A 321 32.94 -10.66 1.80
CA ARG A 321 32.79 -9.56 2.78
C ARG A 321 31.37 -9.02 2.85
N ARG A 322 30.66 -9.00 1.72
CA ARG A 322 29.22 -8.64 1.69
C ARG A 322 28.37 -9.66 2.43
N ALA A 323 28.70 -10.96 2.36
CA ALA A 323 28.03 -11.99 3.12
C ALA A 323 28.27 -11.85 4.63
N ASP A 324 29.51 -11.55 5.06
CA ASP A 324 29.84 -11.32 6.47
C ASP A 324 29.05 -10.14 7.07
N LEU A 325 28.89 -9.06 6.29
CA LEU A 325 28.07 -7.92 6.68
C LEU A 325 26.59 -8.28 6.83
N ARG A 326 26.05 -9.16 5.99
CA ARG A 326 24.67 -9.66 6.12
C ARG A 326 24.52 -10.48 7.39
N ASN A 327 25.45 -11.40 7.66
CA ASN A 327 25.43 -12.18 8.89
C ASN A 327 25.48 -11.28 10.13
N THR A 328 26.32 -10.24 10.11
CA THR A 328 26.42 -9.29 11.22
C THR A 328 25.11 -8.50 11.44
N ILE A 329 24.39 -8.17 10.36
CA ILE A 329 23.05 -7.54 10.44
C ILE A 329 22.05 -8.47 11.12
N ASP A 330 22.05 -9.74 10.72
CA ASP A 330 21.10 -10.73 11.22
C ASP A 330 21.40 -11.09 12.69
N GLU A 331 22.67 -11.34 13.03
CA GLU A 331 23.11 -11.66 14.39
C GLU A 331 22.80 -10.56 15.42
N ASN A 332 22.80 -9.30 14.99
CA ASN A 332 22.55 -8.14 15.86
C ASN A 332 21.10 -7.62 15.79
N GLU A 333 20.22 -8.30 15.04
CA GLU A 333 18.81 -7.94 14.85
C GLU A 333 18.62 -6.50 14.34
N ILE A 334 19.53 -6.02 13.50
CA ILE A 334 19.61 -4.59 13.16
C ILE A 334 18.32 -4.09 12.52
N MET A 335 17.74 -4.89 11.62
CA MET A 335 16.50 -4.54 10.92
C MET A 335 15.32 -4.36 11.89
N ARG A 336 15.16 -5.28 12.85
CA ARG A 336 14.10 -5.22 13.86
C ARG A 336 14.21 -3.95 14.70
N ILE A 337 15.42 -3.65 15.20
CA ILE A 337 15.67 -2.47 16.03
C ILE A 337 15.43 -1.17 15.24
N CYS A 338 15.84 -1.12 13.96
CA CYS A 338 15.57 0.03 13.10
C CYS A 338 14.07 0.29 12.94
N SER A 339 13.30 -0.77 12.71
CA SER A 339 11.83 -0.66 12.56
C SER A 339 11.16 -0.21 13.86
N GLU A 340 11.51 -0.80 15.00
CA GLU A 340 10.97 -0.39 16.31
C GLU A 340 11.25 1.07 16.64
N ASP A 341 12.45 1.55 16.30
CA ASP A 341 12.84 2.95 16.47
C ASP A 341 12.07 3.90 15.55
N ALA A 342 11.82 3.49 14.31
CA ALA A 342 11.04 4.26 13.36
C ALA A 342 9.56 4.32 13.76
N GLU A 343 8.99 3.23 14.28
CA GLU A 343 7.64 3.23 14.85
C GLU A 343 7.51 4.17 16.05
N TRP A 344 8.49 4.15 16.96
CA TRP A 344 8.53 5.11 18.06
C TRP A 344 8.63 6.55 17.53
N SER A 345 9.48 6.78 16.52
CA SER A 345 9.65 8.08 15.89
C SER A 345 8.35 8.59 15.26
N ALA A 346 7.60 7.72 14.58
CA ALA A 346 6.30 8.04 14.02
C ALA A 346 5.30 8.45 15.12
N ARG A 347 5.20 7.66 16.21
CA ARG A 347 4.33 7.98 17.35
C ARG A 347 4.70 9.32 17.99
N ALA A 348 5.99 9.57 18.20
CA ALA A 348 6.48 10.80 18.82
C ALA A 348 6.22 12.03 17.94
N LEU A 349 6.16 11.88 16.62
CA LEU A 349 5.91 12.97 15.67
C LEU A 349 4.43 13.09 15.24
N ALA A 350 3.56 12.17 15.66
CA ALA A 350 2.15 12.14 15.27
C ALA A 350 1.39 13.46 15.54
N PRO A 351 1.54 14.14 16.70
CA PRO A 351 0.81 15.40 16.93
C PRO A 351 1.15 16.50 15.91
N LEU A 352 2.43 16.58 15.51
CA LEU A 352 2.91 17.52 14.51
C LEU A 352 2.39 17.17 13.11
N ALA A 353 2.28 15.87 12.83
CA ALA A 353 1.71 15.34 11.61
C ALA A 353 0.25 15.78 11.44
N ASP A 354 -0.54 15.62 12.50
CA ASP A 354 -1.96 15.95 12.49
C ASP A 354 -2.20 17.45 12.27
N VAL A 355 -1.41 18.32 12.91
CA VAL A 355 -1.47 19.78 12.69
C VAL A 355 -1.14 20.12 11.23
N THR A 356 -0.05 19.55 10.72
CA THR A 356 0.42 19.89 9.37
C THR A 356 -0.57 19.44 8.30
N MET A 357 -1.10 18.22 8.42
CA MET A 357 -2.16 17.72 7.54
C MET A 357 -3.38 18.66 7.56
N THR A 358 -3.83 19.07 8.76
CA THR A 358 -4.99 19.97 8.92
C THR A 358 -4.73 21.35 8.31
N ALA A 359 -3.53 21.91 8.50
CA ALA A 359 -3.12 23.19 7.94
C ALA A 359 -3.09 23.17 6.39
N VAL A 360 -2.51 22.13 5.80
CA VAL A 360 -2.46 21.97 4.33
C VAL A 360 -3.86 21.76 3.76
N TYR A 361 -4.70 20.99 4.45
CA TYR A 361 -6.10 20.82 4.08
C TYR A 361 -6.87 22.15 4.15
N PHE A 362 -6.69 22.93 5.20
CA PHE A 362 -7.29 24.26 5.34
C PHE A 362 -6.87 25.21 4.21
N HIS A 363 -5.59 25.18 3.80
CA HIS A 363 -5.12 25.92 2.63
C HIS A 363 -5.86 25.50 1.35
N SER A 364 -6.08 24.20 1.14
CA SER A 364 -6.90 23.72 0.01
C SER A 364 -8.33 24.26 0.07
N LEU A 365 -8.96 24.26 1.25
CA LEU A 365 -10.30 24.80 1.41
C LEU A 365 -10.39 26.30 1.12
N LEU A 366 -9.39 27.07 1.56
CA LEU A 366 -9.26 28.49 1.23
C LEU A 366 -9.24 28.70 -0.29
N ALA A 367 -8.39 27.96 -1.00
CA ALA A 367 -8.28 28.04 -2.46
C ALA A 367 -9.60 27.67 -3.16
N LEU A 368 -10.24 26.58 -2.72
CA LEU A 368 -11.54 26.17 -3.26
C LEU A 368 -12.64 27.21 -2.99
N SER A 369 -12.69 27.77 -1.77
CA SER A 369 -13.67 28.80 -1.42
C SER A 369 -13.52 30.03 -2.30
N GLU A 370 -12.30 30.48 -2.54
CA GLU A 370 -12.02 31.63 -3.40
C GLU A 370 -12.36 31.34 -4.88
N ALA A 371 -12.00 30.15 -5.38
CA ALA A 371 -12.37 29.70 -6.72
C ALA A 371 -13.90 29.70 -6.89
N MET A 372 -14.65 29.19 -5.92
CA MET A 372 -16.11 29.17 -5.97
C MET A 372 -16.74 30.57 -5.93
N LYS A 373 -16.15 31.52 -5.18
CA LYS A 373 -16.63 32.92 -5.12
C LYS A 373 -16.40 33.67 -6.42
N THR A 374 -15.24 33.44 -7.05
CA THR A 374 -14.84 34.11 -8.29
C THR A 374 -15.40 33.45 -9.55
N GLY A 375 -16.01 32.27 -9.41
CA GLY A 375 -16.52 31.48 -10.54
C GLY A 375 -15.44 30.73 -11.31
N GLU A 376 -14.23 30.60 -10.76
CA GLU A 376 -13.15 29.78 -11.30
C GLU A 376 -13.59 28.31 -11.36
N SER A 377 -13.29 27.63 -12.48
CA SER A 377 -13.67 26.24 -12.69
C SER A 377 -12.78 25.30 -11.88
N LEU A 378 -13.40 24.46 -11.05
CA LEU A 378 -12.67 23.41 -10.33
C LEU A 378 -12.11 22.33 -11.26
N LEU A 379 -12.60 22.23 -12.50
CA LEU A 379 -12.03 21.32 -13.49
C LEU A 379 -10.65 21.76 -13.96
N ASP A 380 -10.34 23.06 -13.91
CA ASP A 380 -9.03 23.59 -14.31
C ASP A 380 -7.95 23.11 -13.33
N TYR A 381 -8.31 22.88 -12.06
CA TYR A 381 -7.41 22.29 -11.06
C TYR A 381 -6.99 20.86 -11.41
N ILE A 382 -7.73 20.13 -12.26
CA ILE A 382 -7.40 18.74 -12.61
C ILE A 382 -6.21 18.68 -13.59
N THR A 383 -6.09 19.68 -14.46
CA THR A 383 -5.11 19.72 -15.56
C THR A 383 -3.98 20.71 -15.32
N ASP A 384 -4.23 21.84 -14.63
CA ASP A 384 -3.19 22.82 -14.31
C ASP A 384 -2.39 22.39 -13.07
N PRO A 385 -1.07 22.17 -13.19
CA PRO A 385 -0.27 21.68 -12.08
C PRO A 385 -0.18 22.67 -10.91
N GLY A 386 -0.19 23.98 -11.16
CA GLY A 386 -0.12 25.02 -10.13
C GLY A 386 -1.41 25.09 -9.32
N LEU A 387 -2.56 25.06 -10.00
CA LEU A 387 -3.88 24.96 -9.39
C LEU A 387 -4.05 23.68 -8.58
N LEU A 388 -3.66 22.53 -9.15
CA LEU A 388 -3.70 21.24 -8.46
C LEU A 388 -2.92 21.28 -7.14
N HIS A 389 -1.77 21.96 -7.13
CA HIS A 389 -0.95 22.11 -5.93
C HIS A 389 -1.64 22.93 -4.84
N ARG A 390 -2.44 23.94 -5.19
CA ARG A 390 -3.27 24.67 -4.22
C ARG A 390 -4.30 23.77 -3.55
N ALA A 391 -4.77 22.72 -4.24
CA ALA A 391 -5.73 21.75 -3.73
C ALA A 391 -5.12 20.47 -3.12
N ARG A 392 -3.79 20.32 -3.07
CA ARG A 392 -3.12 19.06 -2.64
C ARG A 392 -3.56 18.49 -1.29
N GLY A 393 -3.97 19.34 -0.34
CA GLY A 393 -4.45 18.92 0.98
C GLY A 393 -5.66 17.98 0.94
N LEU A 394 -6.46 18.02 -0.13
CA LEU A 394 -7.58 17.10 -0.33
C LEU A 394 -7.08 15.66 -0.51
N GLY A 395 -6.11 15.45 -1.41
CA GLY A 395 -5.49 14.15 -1.59
C GLY A 395 -4.75 13.69 -0.35
N VAL A 396 -4.09 14.60 0.39
CA VAL A 396 -3.27 14.23 1.57
C VAL A 396 -4.19 13.68 2.66
N ARG A 397 -5.31 14.36 2.91
CA ARG A 397 -6.30 13.90 3.87
C ARG A 397 -6.96 12.59 3.43
N LEU A 398 -7.30 12.46 2.14
CA LEU A 398 -7.85 11.20 1.59
C LEU A 398 -6.89 10.02 1.76
N ARG A 399 -5.61 10.20 1.40
CA ARG A 399 -4.59 9.16 1.59
C ARG A 399 -4.52 8.74 3.06
N ARG A 400 -4.48 9.71 3.99
CA ARG A 400 -4.41 9.41 5.42
C ARG A 400 -5.63 8.64 5.93
N ARG A 401 -6.83 8.93 5.41
CA ARG A 401 -8.05 8.16 5.71
C ARG A 401 -7.92 6.69 5.31
N VAL A 402 -7.39 6.45 4.12
CA VAL A 402 -7.14 5.09 3.62
C VAL A 402 -6.09 4.39 4.47
N ASP A 403 -5.00 5.07 4.83
CA ASP A 403 -3.97 4.50 5.70
C ASP A 403 -4.53 4.13 7.08
N TRP A 404 -5.35 4.98 7.72
CA TRP A 404 -6.00 4.65 9.00
C TRP A 404 -6.94 3.45 8.89
N LEU A 405 -7.70 3.34 7.80
CA LEU A 405 -8.56 2.18 7.56
C LEU A 405 -7.74 0.90 7.35
N ALA A 406 -6.62 1.00 6.63
CA ALA A 406 -5.69 -0.11 6.45
C ALA A 406 -5.05 -0.54 7.77
N GLU A 407 -4.59 0.41 8.60
CA GLU A 407 -4.06 0.17 9.96
C GLU A 407 -5.10 -0.52 10.86
N ALA A 408 -6.37 -0.09 10.81
CA ALA A 408 -7.46 -0.73 11.55
C ALA A 408 -7.82 -2.13 11.02
N SER A 409 -7.41 -2.46 9.80
CA SER A 409 -7.68 -3.76 9.15
C SER A 409 -6.60 -4.82 9.41
N LEU A 410 -5.57 -4.49 10.21
CA LEU A 410 -4.43 -5.39 10.45
C LEU A 410 -4.82 -6.55 11.37
N ASN A 411 -4.38 -7.76 11.02
CA ASN A 411 -4.42 -8.93 11.89
C ASN A 411 -3.22 -8.96 12.87
N LEU A 412 -3.14 -10.02 13.69
CA LEU A 412 -2.03 -10.19 14.65
C LEU A 412 -0.66 -10.38 14.00
N GLU A 413 -0.60 -10.73 12.71
CA GLU A 413 0.62 -10.90 11.93
C GLU A 413 1.02 -9.60 11.21
N GLY A 414 0.24 -8.52 11.35
CA GLY A 414 0.49 -7.25 10.68
C GLY A 414 0.10 -7.23 9.19
N GLU A 415 -0.72 -8.18 8.75
CA GLU A 415 -1.29 -8.22 7.39
C GLU A 415 -2.69 -7.60 7.38
N ILE A 416 -3.06 -6.93 6.28
CA ILE A 416 -4.43 -6.44 6.09
C ILE A 416 -5.35 -7.63 5.80
N ASP A 417 -6.23 -7.96 6.74
CA ASP A 417 -7.14 -9.12 6.66
C ASP A 417 -8.48 -8.76 7.31
N ALA A 418 -9.23 -7.85 6.67
CA ALA A 418 -10.56 -7.45 7.09
C ALA A 418 -11.65 -8.23 6.34
N ARG A 419 -11.53 -9.56 6.24
CA ARG A 419 -12.61 -10.40 5.69
C ARG A 419 -13.93 -10.12 6.41
N ALA A 420 -15.04 -10.13 5.69
CA ALA A 420 -16.36 -9.76 6.19
C ALA A 420 -16.64 -10.35 7.59
N LEU A 421 -17.01 -9.50 8.55
CA LEU A 421 -17.36 -9.89 9.93
C LEU A 421 -16.27 -10.63 10.74
N SER A 422 -15.01 -10.55 10.31
CA SER A 422 -13.84 -10.91 11.12
C SER A 422 -13.57 -9.86 12.21
N GLN A 423 -12.69 -10.17 13.17
CA GLN A 423 -12.31 -9.19 14.20
C GLN A 423 -11.63 -7.94 13.60
N PRO A 424 -10.69 -8.05 12.64
CA PRO A 424 -10.16 -6.85 11.98
C PRO A 424 -11.21 -6.07 11.18
N TYR A 425 -12.22 -6.74 10.61
CA TYR A 425 -13.36 -6.03 10.00
C TYR A 425 -14.14 -5.20 11.01
N PHE A 426 -14.30 -5.66 12.26
CA PHE A 426 -15.00 -4.89 13.30
C PHE A 426 -14.26 -3.57 13.57
N GLU A 427 -12.94 -3.62 13.70
CA GLU A 427 -12.11 -2.44 13.90
C GLU A 427 -12.14 -1.51 12.66
N ALA A 428 -12.07 -2.06 11.45
CA ALA A 428 -12.20 -1.28 10.20
C ALA A 428 -13.57 -0.59 10.08
N ALA A 429 -14.66 -1.27 10.48
CA ALA A 429 -16.01 -0.71 10.53
C ALA A 429 -16.12 0.42 11.56
N LEU A 430 -15.54 0.24 12.76
CA LEU A 430 -15.49 1.29 13.78
C LEU A 430 -14.76 2.53 13.29
N GLU A 431 -13.60 2.33 12.66
CA GLU A 431 -12.80 3.42 12.09
C GLU A 431 -13.56 4.12 10.95
N THR A 432 -14.25 3.37 10.09
CA THR A 432 -15.10 3.94 9.02
C THR A 432 -16.18 4.85 9.60
N ILE A 433 -16.91 4.38 10.62
CA ILE A 433 -17.97 5.14 11.27
C ILE A 433 -17.40 6.36 12.01
N ARG A 434 -16.25 6.22 12.67
CA ARG A 434 -15.56 7.34 13.32
C ARG A 434 -15.20 8.41 12.29
N GLN A 435 -14.65 8.02 11.14
CA GLN A 435 -14.31 8.94 10.06
C GLN A 435 -15.54 9.62 9.46
N MET A 436 -16.65 8.89 9.30
CA MET A 436 -17.93 9.45 8.88
C MET A 436 -18.47 10.46 9.90
N ASN A 437 -18.48 10.13 11.20
CA ASN A 437 -18.91 11.06 12.25
C ASN A 437 -18.05 12.34 12.29
N VAL A 438 -16.72 12.20 12.16
CA VAL A 438 -15.81 13.35 12.06
C VAL A 438 -16.10 14.20 10.82
N ALA A 439 -16.51 13.58 9.71
CA ALA A 439 -16.93 14.26 8.49
C ALA A 439 -18.30 14.94 8.58
N GLY A 440 -18.97 14.90 9.73
CA GLY A 440 -20.32 15.44 9.91
C GLY A 440 -21.42 14.57 9.32
N LEU A 441 -21.16 13.28 9.09
CA LEU A 441 -22.15 12.32 8.58
C LEU A 441 -22.86 11.61 9.73
N HIS A 442 -24.17 11.48 9.58
CA HIS A 442 -25.00 10.68 10.49
C HIS A 442 -24.99 9.23 10.05
N CYS A 443 -24.51 8.34 10.92
CA CYS A 443 -24.21 6.96 10.55
C CYS A 443 -25.30 5.98 10.97
N CYS A 444 -25.53 4.94 10.18
CA CYS A 444 -26.37 3.80 10.58
C CYS A 444 -25.94 2.49 9.93
N ILE A 445 -26.46 1.39 10.47
CA ILE A 445 -26.25 0.02 10.00
C ILE A 445 -27.59 -0.54 9.52
N ASP A 446 -27.59 -1.19 8.35
CA ASP A 446 -28.76 -1.85 7.78
C ASP A 446 -28.81 -3.35 8.13
N LYS A 447 -29.89 -4.04 7.72
CA LYS A 447 -30.08 -5.48 7.98
C LYS A 447 -29.15 -6.40 7.18
N ALA A 448 -28.43 -5.90 6.19
CA ALA A 448 -27.39 -6.65 5.49
C ALA A 448 -25.99 -6.43 6.12
N GLY A 449 -25.88 -5.54 7.12
CA GLY A 449 -24.64 -5.18 7.79
C GLY A 449 -23.85 -4.09 7.09
N ASN A 450 -24.43 -3.43 6.09
CA ASN A 450 -23.83 -2.27 5.43
C ASN A 450 -23.79 -1.08 6.40
N ILE A 451 -22.77 -0.23 6.22
CA ILE A 451 -22.61 1.00 6.99
C ILE A 451 -22.93 2.18 6.07
N HIS A 452 -23.83 3.05 6.51
CA HIS A 452 -24.26 4.23 5.76
C HIS A 452 -23.94 5.50 6.53
N GLY A 453 -23.35 6.50 5.86
CA GLY A 453 -23.12 7.84 6.37
C GLY A 453 -23.91 8.86 5.55
N LEU A 454 -24.86 9.56 6.17
CA LEU A 454 -25.78 10.47 5.50
C LEU A 454 -25.43 11.92 5.82
N LEU A 455 -25.34 12.76 4.79
CA LEU A 455 -25.15 14.21 4.95
C LEU A 455 -26.50 14.89 5.17
N LEU A 456 -26.92 14.92 6.44
CA LEU A 456 -28.21 15.44 6.91
C LEU A 456 -28.05 16.65 7.82
N HIS A 457 -29.15 17.35 8.06
CA HIS A 457 -29.28 18.24 9.20
C HIS A 457 -29.60 17.47 10.49
N ASP A 458 -29.24 18.06 11.64
CA ASP A 458 -29.52 17.49 12.96
C ASP A 458 -31.02 17.22 13.19
N GLU A 459 -31.90 18.09 12.67
CA GLU A 459 -33.35 17.93 12.75
C GLU A 459 -33.84 16.71 11.95
N GLU A 460 -33.32 16.53 10.73
CA GLU A 460 -33.64 15.37 9.88
C GLU A 460 -33.13 14.06 10.53
N ALA A 461 -31.92 14.09 11.10
CA ALA A 461 -31.36 12.96 11.82
C ALA A 461 -32.21 12.60 13.06
N TYR A 462 -32.75 13.60 13.77
CA TYR A 462 -33.66 13.39 14.88
C TYR A 462 -34.99 12.74 14.43
N GLU A 463 -35.57 13.18 13.32
CA GLU A 463 -36.77 12.59 12.75
C GLU A 463 -36.55 11.14 12.31
N ILE A 464 -35.44 10.86 11.63
CA ILE A 464 -35.06 9.51 11.19
C ILE A 464 -34.87 8.58 12.39
N ARG A 465 -34.22 9.04 13.47
CA ARG A 465 -34.12 8.27 14.72
C ARG A 465 -35.50 7.90 15.27
N ARG A 466 -36.46 8.81 15.22
CA ARG A 466 -37.81 8.58 15.74
C ARG A 466 -38.64 7.62 14.88
N ASN A 467 -38.50 7.71 13.56
CA ASN A 467 -39.37 7.01 12.61
C ASN A 467 -38.75 5.73 12.02
N GLY A 468 -37.44 5.55 12.13
CA GLY A 468 -36.72 4.35 11.69
C GLY A 468 -36.60 4.18 10.17
N SER A 469 -36.79 5.24 9.37
CA SER A 469 -36.75 5.15 7.90
C SER A 469 -36.00 6.33 7.26
N VAL A 470 -35.24 6.02 6.22
CA VAL A 470 -34.45 6.99 5.42
C VAL A 470 -34.99 7.16 3.99
N ALA A 471 -35.93 6.32 3.56
CA ALA A 471 -36.35 6.21 2.16
C ALA A 471 -36.83 7.55 1.56
N GLY A 472 -37.57 8.33 2.35
CA GLY A 472 -38.07 9.65 1.93
C GLY A 472 -36.96 10.65 1.63
N TYR A 473 -35.83 10.56 2.32
CA TYR A 473 -34.69 11.48 2.15
C TYR A 473 -33.75 11.05 1.03
N LEU A 474 -33.60 9.74 0.79
CA LEU A 474 -32.59 9.21 -0.12
C LEU A 474 -33.09 8.87 -1.53
N SER A 475 -34.40 8.89 -1.77
CA SER A 475 -34.98 8.69 -3.11
C SER A 475 -34.45 9.66 -4.20
N ASN A 476 -33.90 10.81 -3.79
CA ASN A 476 -33.28 11.82 -4.65
C ASN A 476 -31.88 12.18 -4.14
N SER A 477 -30.95 11.22 -4.20
CA SER A 477 -29.60 11.35 -3.64
C SER A 477 -28.51 10.91 -4.62
N VAL A 478 -27.30 11.44 -4.43
CA VAL A 478 -26.06 10.89 -5.01
C VAL A 478 -25.45 9.93 -3.99
N HIS A 479 -25.30 8.67 -4.38
CA HIS A 479 -24.86 7.59 -3.51
C HIS A 479 -23.40 7.24 -3.79
N HIS A 480 -22.50 7.60 -2.88
CA HIS A 480 -21.11 7.19 -2.96
C HIS A 480 -20.97 5.78 -2.39
N ILE A 481 -20.42 4.84 -3.14
CA ILE A 481 -20.39 3.43 -2.76
C ILE A 481 -19.01 2.84 -2.94
N SER A 482 -18.70 1.83 -2.13
CA SER A 482 -17.77 0.72 -2.37
C SER A 482 -17.80 -0.19 -1.13
N HIS A 483 -16.76 -0.98 -0.88
CA HIS A 483 -16.64 -1.90 0.25
C HIS A 483 -15.45 -1.57 1.17
N ILE A 484 -15.44 -2.16 2.36
CA ILE A 484 -14.27 -2.12 3.27
C ILE A 484 -13.78 -3.51 3.67
N ASP A 485 -14.55 -4.57 3.38
CA ASP A 485 -14.06 -5.93 3.54
C ASP A 485 -12.97 -6.24 2.50
N SER A 486 -12.10 -7.18 2.84
CA SER A 486 -10.96 -7.53 2.00
C SER A 486 -10.72 -9.03 1.94
N VAL A 487 -9.94 -9.47 0.97
CA VAL A 487 -9.26 -10.76 1.04
C VAL A 487 -8.19 -10.80 2.14
N LYS A 488 -7.59 -11.98 2.36
CA LYS A 488 -6.43 -12.15 3.24
C LYS A 488 -5.19 -11.49 2.64
N ASN A 489 -4.40 -10.80 3.47
CA ASN A 489 -3.18 -10.08 3.07
C ASN A 489 -3.45 -9.14 1.89
N ALA A 490 -4.54 -8.39 1.98
CA ALA A 490 -5.00 -7.50 0.94
C ALA A 490 -4.18 -6.22 0.87
N GLY A 491 -4.43 -5.48 -0.21
CA GLY A 491 -3.92 -4.15 -0.34
C GLY A 491 -4.68 -3.08 0.44
N ARG A 492 -4.13 -1.86 0.49
CA ARG A 492 -4.71 -0.72 1.24
C ARG A 492 -5.91 -0.04 0.55
N PHE A 493 -5.98 -0.07 -0.78
CA PHE A 493 -6.89 0.78 -1.56
C PHE A 493 -8.17 0.09 -2.05
N ASP A 494 -8.11 -1.23 -2.27
CA ASP A 494 -9.22 -2.03 -2.79
C ASP A 494 -10.46 -1.85 -1.90
N GLY A 495 -11.59 -1.44 -2.51
CA GLY A 495 -12.81 -0.96 -1.84
C GLY A 495 -12.66 0.33 -1.01
N ARG A 496 -11.70 0.35 -0.08
CA ARG A 496 -11.48 1.42 0.92
C ARG A 496 -11.32 2.80 0.29
N LEU A 497 -10.70 2.89 -0.88
CA LEU A 497 -10.57 4.15 -1.63
C LEU A 497 -11.94 4.73 -2.01
N GLY A 498 -12.89 3.89 -2.42
CA GLY A 498 -14.23 4.30 -2.79
C GLY A 498 -15.00 4.89 -1.61
N VAL A 499 -14.99 4.16 -0.48
CA VAL A 499 -15.63 4.61 0.76
C VAL A 499 -14.98 5.88 1.31
N ALA A 500 -13.65 5.89 1.45
CA ALA A 500 -12.91 7.05 1.94
C ALA A 500 -13.05 8.26 1.01
N GLY A 501 -13.10 8.06 -0.31
CA GLY A 501 -13.33 9.10 -1.30
C GLY A 501 -14.71 9.74 -1.17
N GLY A 502 -15.75 8.91 -0.96
CA GLY A 502 -17.10 9.38 -0.64
C GLY A 502 -17.17 10.19 0.65
N ILE A 503 -16.53 9.70 1.73
CA ILE A 503 -16.41 10.43 3.01
C ILE A 503 -15.71 11.76 2.79
N GLU A 504 -14.62 11.79 2.03
CA GLU A 504 -13.80 12.98 1.82
C GLU A 504 -14.58 14.09 1.09
N VAL A 505 -15.30 13.78 0.01
CA VAL A 505 -16.08 14.81 -0.70
C VAL A 505 -17.25 15.34 0.15
N ALA A 506 -17.89 14.48 0.95
CA ALA A 506 -18.92 14.91 1.87
C ALA A 506 -18.35 15.79 3.00
N HIS A 507 -17.16 15.45 3.51
CA HIS A 507 -16.47 16.24 4.52
C HIS A 507 -16.03 17.59 3.97
N ILE A 508 -15.52 17.67 2.74
CA ILE A 508 -15.19 18.95 2.09
C ILE A 508 -16.43 19.84 2.00
N VAL A 509 -17.58 19.28 1.61
CA VAL A 509 -18.86 20.00 1.58
C VAL A 509 -19.26 20.48 2.99
N HIS A 510 -19.12 19.63 4.01
CA HIS A 510 -19.39 19.99 5.41
C HIS A 510 -18.49 21.14 5.88
N ASP A 511 -17.17 21.03 5.68
CA ASP A 511 -16.19 22.02 6.12
C ASP A 511 -16.33 23.35 5.38
N LEU A 512 -16.59 23.34 4.07
CA LEU A 512 -16.86 24.56 3.30
C LEU A 512 -18.10 25.30 3.83
N ARG A 513 -19.17 24.58 4.20
CA ARG A 513 -20.37 25.19 4.79
C ARG A 513 -20.14 25.74 6.19
N LYS A 514 -19.31 25.05 6.97
CA LYS A 514 -19.06 25.35 8.38
C LYS A 514 -18.09 26.52 8.58
N TYR A 515 -16.97 26.51 7.85
CA TYR A 515 -15.86 27.45 8.04
C TYR A 515 -15.82 28.57 7.00
N PHE A 516 -16.54 28.41 5.88
CA PHE A 516 -16.58 29.38 4.80
C PHE A 516 -18.03 29.78 4.48
N ASP A 517 -18.23 30.46 3.35
CA ASP A 517 -19.51 31.03 3.00
C ASP A 517 -20.54 29.93 2.69
N HIS A 518 -21.56 29.84 3.56
CA HIS A 518 -22.68 28.92 3.46
C HIS A 518 -23.51 29.05 2.17
N THR A 519 -23.37 30.14 1.41
CA THR A 519 -24.08 30.34 0.12
C THR A 519 -23.37 29.68 -1.06
N LEU A 520 -22.10 29.26 -0.90
CA LEU A 520 -21.34 28.56 -1.94
C LEU A 520 -21.94 27.20 -2.31
N LEU A 521 -22.72 26.62 -1.40
CA LEU A 521 -23.47 25.39 -1.58
C LEU A 521 -24.91 25.64 -1.10
N PRO A 522 -25.95 25.31 -1.88
CA PRO A 522 -27.31 25.71 -1.55
C PRO A 522 -27.75 25.26 -0.14
N SER A 523 -28.46 26.15 0.56
CA SER A 523 -29.12 25.85 1.85
C SER A 523 -30.12 24.70 1.69
N GLN A 524 -30.03 23.67 2.52
CA GLN A 524 -30.77 22.41 2.37
C GLN A 524 -32.26 22.54 2.81
N GLY A 525 -32.99 23.53 2.27
CA GLY A 525 -34.44 23.70 2.41
C GLY A 525 -35.25 23.11 1.25
N GLU A 526 -36.50 22.74 1.57
CA GLU A 526 -37.54 22.02 0.79
C GLU A 526 -37.18 21.66 -0.67
N PHE A 527 -36.84 20.38 -0.87
CA PHE A 527 -36.54 19.69 -2.14
C PHE A 527 -35.18 19.99 -2.78
N ARG A 528 -34.12 19.37 -2.22
CA ARG A 528 -32.77 19.39 -2.80
C ARG A 528 -32.10 18.02 -2.73
N VAL A 529 -31.38 17.70 -3.79
CA VAL A 529 -30.57 16.48 -3.94
C VAL A 529 -29.73 16.23 -2.68
N ARG A 530 -29.73 14.99 -2.18
CA ARG A 530 -28.94 14.57 -1.01
C ARG A 530 -27.65 13.86 -1.42
N SER A 531 -26.78 13.61 -0.44
CA SER A 531 -25.59 12.79 -0.63
C SER A 531 -25.43 11.86 0.56
N HIS A 532 -25.12 10.61 0.29
CA HIS A 532 -24.78 9.62 1.30
C HIS A 532 -23.68 8.70 0.80
N VAL A 533 -22.99 8.09 1.75
CA VAL A 533 -21.86 7.19 1.52
C VAL A 533 -22.22 5.83 2.10
N SER A 534 -21.92 4.74 1.40
CA SER A 534 -22.03 3.38 1.90
C SER A 534 -20.71 2.64 1.83
N ALA A 535 -20.39 1.95 2.92
CA ALA A 535 -19.49 0.80 2.91
C ALA A 535 -20.35 -0.46 2.87
N PHE A 536 -20.40 -1.10 1.71
CA PHE A 536 -21.08 -2.37 1.53
C PHE A 536 -20.30 -3.51 2.17
N LEU A 537 -21.03 -4.51 2.66
CA LEU A 537 -20.47 -5.70 3.29
C LEU A 537 -20.47 -6.88 2.33
N GLY A 538 -19.31 -7.51 2.18
CA GLY A 538 -19.17 -8.85 1.60
C GLY A 538 -18.98 -8.84 0.09
N GLU A 539 -18.49 -7.75 -0.48
CA GLU A 539 -18.17 -7.67 -1.91
C GLU A 539 -17.20 -8.80 -2.32
N GLU A 540 -16.21 -9.07 -1.46
CA GLU A 540 -15.12 -10.04 -1.71
C GLU A 540 -15.56 -11.51 -1.62
N MET A 541 -16.85 -11.76 -1.34
CA MET A 541 -17.46 -13.10 -1.31
C MET A 541 -16.77 -14.09 -0.36
N THR A 542 -16.28 -13.60 0.78
CA THR A 542 -15.72 -14.44 1.86
C THR A 542 -16.77 -15.31 2.56
N PHE A 543 -18.04 -14.89 2.49
CA PHE A 543 -19.21 -15.71 2.76
C PHE A 543 -19.87 -16.10 1.44
N THR A 544 -20.40 -17.32 1.37
CA THR A 544 -21.11 -17.82 0.20
C THR A 544 -22.43 -18.48 0.59
N GLY A 545 -23.41 -18.44 -0.31
CA GLY A 545 -24.72 -19.06 -0.15
C GLY A 545 -25.44 -19.15 -1.49
N GLU A 546 -26.44 -20.04 -1.59
CA GLU A 546 -27.15 -20.27 -2.85
C GLU A 546 -27.81 -18.99 -3.37
N GLY A 547 -27.37 -18.52 -4.55
CA GLY A 547 -27.98 -17.40 -5.27
C GLY A 547 -27.69 -16.00 -4.73
N VAL A 548 -26.77 -15.83 -3.77
CA VAL A 548 -26.38 -14.51 -3.24
C VAL A 548 -25.00 -14.13 -3.75
N SER A 549 -24.88 -12.94 -4.38
CA SER A 549 -23.63 -12.36 -4.86
C SER A 549 -23.54 -10.91 -4.39
N MET A 550 -22.38 -10.52 -3.84
CA MET A 550 -22.11 -9.23 -3.20
C MET A 550 -23.28 -8.85 -2.25
N PRO A 551 -23.49 -9.58 -1.14
CA PRO A 551 -24.69 -9.52 -0.30
C PRO A 551 -25.09 -8.10 0.10
N GLY A 552 -24.12 -7.25 0.46
CA GLY A 552 -24.37 -5.87 0.85
C GLY A 552 -25.07 -5.03 -0.24
N SER A 553 -24.45 -4.89 -1.40
CA SER A 553 -25.02 -4.16 -2.54
C SER A 553 -26.23 -4.89 -3.14
N GLY A 554 -26.24 -6.22 -3.11
CA GLY A 554 -27.36 -7.05 -3.54
C GLY A 554 -28.63 -6.80 -2.71
N ALA A 555 -28.49 -6.59 -1.40
CA ALA A 555 -29.61 -6.25 -0.52
C ALA A 555 -30.15 -4.84 -0.81
N VAL A 556 -29.27 -3.85 -0.99
CA VAL A 556 -29.69 -2.49 -1.34
C VAL A 556 -30.38 -2.45 -2.70
N ALA A 557 -29.91 -3.23 -3.67
CA ALA A 557 -30.55 -3.38 -4.97
C ALA A 557 -31.84 -4.23 -4.96
N GLY A 558 -32.23 -4.82 -3.82
CA GLY A 558 -33.40 -5.70 -3.69
C GLY A 558 -33.24 -7.07 -4.36
N ARG A 559 -32.00 -7.48 -4.70
CA ARG A 559 -31.66 -8.75 -5.35
C ARG A 559 -31.36 -9.88 -4.37
N ALA A 560 -31.04 -9.54 -3.11
CA ALA A 560 -30.87 -10.49 -2.01
C ALA A 560 -31.70 -10.04 -0.81
N SER A 561 -32.36 -10.97 -0.12
CA SER A 561 -33.07 -10.64 1.12
C SER A 561 -32.12 -10.78 2.31
N PRO A 562 -32.30 -10.03 3.42
CA PRO A 562 -31.52 -10.24 4.63
C PRO A 562 -31.55 -11.71 5.09
N GLU A 563 -32.70 -12.39 4.97
CA GLU A 563 -32.86 -13.80 5.35
C GLU A 563 -32.07 -14.77 4.47
N SER A 564 -31.82 -14.46 3.20
CA SER A 564 -30.93 -15.26 2.35
C SER A 564 -29.46 -15.03 2.72
N ILE A 565 -29.09 -13.79 3.05
CA ILE A 565 -27.73 -13.43 3.48
C ILE A 565 -27.39 -14.10 4.82
N TYR A 566 -28.33 -14.10 5.77
CA TYR A 566 -28.17 -14.74 7.09
C TYR A 566 -27.81 -16.23 7.02
N LYS A 567 -28.16 -16.92 5.92
CA LYS A 567 -27.89 -18.34 5.70
C LYS A 567 -26.52 -18.62 5.09
N MET A 568 -25.80 -17.60 4.63
CA MET A 568 -24.47 -17.75 4.03
C MET A 568 -23.46 -18.26 5.06
N LYS A 569 -22.43 -18.96 4.58
CA LYS A 569 -21.34 -19.49 5.40
C LYS A 569 -19.97 -19.11 4.87
N ASN A 570 -19.00 -18.95 5.75
CA ASN A 570 -17.59 -18.80 5.39
C ASN A 570 -16.89 -20.15 5.22
N ASN A 571 -15.59 -20.13 4.89
CA ASN A 571 -14.78 -21.33 4.68
C ASN A 571 -14.61 -22.18 5.95
N GLU A 572 -14.74 -21.57 7.12
CA GLU A 572 -14.71 -22.21 8.43
C GLU A 572 -16.08 -22.81 8.82
N GLY A 573 -17.13 -22.60 8.01
CA GLY A 573 -18.48 -23.11 8.23
C GLY A 573 -19.33 -22.27 9.19
N GLU A 574 -18.85 -21.11 9.63
CA GLU A 574 -19.57 -20.18 10.48
C GLU A 574 -20.72 -19.52 9.70
N LEU A 575 -21.84 -19.28 10.37
CA LEU A 575 -23.02 -18.66 9.79
C LEU A 575 -22.88 -17.13 9.78
N PHE A 576 -23.26 -16.48 8.69
CA PHE A 576 -23.26 -15.02 8.58
C PHE A 576 -24.05 -14.36 9.72
N LEU A 577 -25.25 -14.88 10.02
CA LEU A 577 -26.13 -14.36 11.07
C LEU A 577 -25.43 -14.30 12.43
N ASP A 578 -24.73 -15.36 12.83
CA ASP A 578 -24.09 -15.44 14.14
C ASP A 578 -22.99 -14.38 14.27
N ARG A 579 -22.19 -14.23 13.21
CA ARG A 579 -21.12 -13.23 13.13
C ARG A 579 -21.68 -11.80 13.07
N PHE A 580 -22.79 -11.60 12.35
CA PHE A 580 -23.45 -10.31 12.25
C PHE A 580 -24.06 -9.88 13.58
N LEU A 581 -24.69 -10.79 14.32
CA LEU A 581 -25.18 -10.52 15.67
C LEU A 581 -24.03 -10.20 16.64
N ALA A 582 -22.88 -10.86 16.52
CA ALA A 582 -21.69 -10.50 17.30
C ALA A 582 -21.21 -9.08 16.96
N PHE A 583 -21.17 -8.73 15.68
CA PHE A 583 -20.85 -7.38 15.22
C PHE A 583 -21.79 -6.32 15.77
N LEU A 584 -23.11 -6.54 15.71
CA LEU A 584 -24.10 -5.60 16.23
C LEU A 584 -23.96 -5.37 17.74
N ARG A 585 -23.73 -6.44 18.52
CA ARG A 585 -23.47 -6.31 19.97
C ARG A 585 -22.21 -5.48 20.23
N TRP A 586 -21.14 -5.76 19.51
CA TRP A 586 -19.88 -5.02 19.63
C TRP A 586 -20.07 -3.54 19.26
N MET A 587 -20.76 -3.24 18.16
CA MET A 587 -21.07 -1.87 17.74
C MET A 587 -21.97 -1.14 18.74
N ALA A 588 -22.96 -1.82 19.33
CA ALA A 588 -23.80 -1.26 20.38
C ALA A 588 -22.97 -0.86 21.62
N GLU A 589 -21.99 -1.68 22.01
CA GLU A 589 -21.06 -1.35 23.10
C GLU A 589 -20.20 -0.12 22.77
N LYS A 590 -19.64 -0.05 21.55
CA LYS A 590 -18.82 1.11 21.12
C LYS A 590 -19.66 2.39 21.03
N HIS A 591 -20.89 2.28 20.55
CA HIS A 591 -21.85 3.37 20.53
C HIS A 591 -22.18 3.88 21.93
N LYS A 592 -22.50 2.98 22.86
CA LYS A 592 -22.77 3.29 24.26
C LYS A 592 -21.58 3.93 24.97
N ALA A 593 -20.36 3.49 24.64
CA ALA A 593 -19.12 4.06 25.15
C ALA A 593 -18.76 5.43 24.53
N GLY A 594 -19.57 5.97 23.61
CA GLY A 594 -19.30 7.24 22.94
C GLY A 594 -18.12 7.19 21.96
N ARG A 595 -17.66 5.99 21.58
CA ARG A 595 -16.57 5.82 20.60
C ARG A 595 -17.04 6.15 19.19
N VAL A 596 -18.33 5.93 18.92
CA VAL A 596 -19.03 6.26 17.66
C VAL A 596 -20.47 6.66 17.93
N VAL A 597 -21.08 7.36 16.98
CA VAL A 597 -22.48 7.80 17.05
C VAL A 597 -23.26 7.21 15.88
N LEU A 598 -24.29 6.42 16.20
CA LEU A 598 -25.19 5.79 15.24
C LEU A 598 -26.60 6.38 15.36
N LEU A 599 -27.41 6.22 14.30
CA LEU A 599 -28.85 6.46 14.30
C LEU A 599 -29.64 5.23 14.77
N ASN A 600 -29.04 4.03 14.69
CA ASN A 600 -29.62 2.81 15.25
C ASN A 600 -29.89 2.98 16.75
N GLN A 601 -31.06 2.53 17.22
CA GLN A 601 -31.47 2.68 18.61
C GLN A 601 -31.27 1.38 19.38
N PHE A 602 -30.02 1.09 19.77
CA PHE A 602 -29.70 -0.15 20.50
C PHE A 602 -30.23 -0.13 21.95
N PRO A 603 -31.07 -1.11 22.36
CA PRO A 603 -31.48 -1.28 23.75
C PRO A 603 -30.31 -1.70 24.66
N ASP A 604 -30.38 -1.36 25.95
CA ASP A 604 -29.35 -1.75 26.94
C ASP A 604 -29.18 -3.27 27.10
N ARG A 605 -30.25 -4.04 26.85
CA ARG A 605 -30.28 -5.51 26.84
C ARG A 605 -31.17 -5.97 25.69
N ALA A 606 -30.60 -6.06 24.50
CA ALA A 606 -31.30 -6.52 23.32
C ALA A 606 -31.16 -8.04 23.14
N SER A 607 -32.27 -8.71 22.87
CA SER A 607 -32.29 -10.03 22.24
C SER A 607 -31.79 -9.95 20.80
N ASP A 608 -31.49 -11.10 20.21
CA ASP A 608 -30.97 -11.19 18.84
C ASP A 608 -31.96 -10.60 17.83
N GLN A 609 -33.26 -10.80 18.03
CA GLN A 609 -34.29 -10.21 17.19
C GLN A 609 -34.36 -8.68 17.35
N GLU A 610 -34.27 -8.17 18.58
CA GLU A 610 -34.27 -6.72 18.82
C GLU A 610 -33.05 -6.04 18.19
N LEU A 611 -31.88 -6.70 18.14
CA LEU A 611 -30.71 -6.20 17.42
C LEU A 611 -30.95 -6.08 15.91
N LEU A 612 -31.66 -7.03 15.31
CA LEU A 612 -32.01 -6.99 13.89
C LEU A 612 -33.11 -5.96 13.60
N ASP A 613 -34.06 -5.78 14.53
CA ASP A 613 -35.19 -4.87 14.36
C ASP A 613 -34.77 -3.40 14.39
N VAL A 614 -33.67 -3.06 15.08
CA VAL A 614 -33.11 -1.69 15.11
C VAL A 614 -32.24 -1.37 13.89
N CYS A 615 -31.96 -2.36 13.03
CA CYS A 615 -31.26 -2.15 11.77
C CYS A 615 -32.23 -1.67 10.69
N PHE A 616 -31.72 -0.76 9.85
CA PHE A 616 -32.53 -0.17 8.77
C PHE A 616 -32.77 -1.16 7.63
N ASP A 617 -33.84 -0.96 6.87
CA ASP A 617 -34.09 -1.73 5.64
C ASP A 617 -33.04 -1.35 4.57
N PRO A 618 -32.27 -2.30 4.02
CA PRO A 618 -31.24 -2.03 3.02
C PRO A 618 -31.81 -1.37 1.75
N THR A 619 -33.03 -1.72 1.34
CA THR A 619 -33.64 -1.18 0.11
C THR A 619 -33.94 0.32 0.19
N HIS A 620 -34.04 0.87 1.40
CA HIS A 620 -34.24 2.31 1.60
C HIS A 620 -33.03 3.17 1.21
N PHE A 621 -31.85 2.57 1.03
CA PHE A 621 -30.61 3.26 0.66
C PHE A 621 -30.32 3.23 -0.84
N TYR A 622 -31.18 2.57 -1.63
CA TYR A 622 -31.02 2.51 -3.07
C TYR A 622 -31.12 3.89 -3.72
N SER A 623 -30.14 4.22 -4.55
CA SER A 623 -30.20 5.35 -5.48
C SER A 623 -29.79 4.92 -6.88
N ARG A 624 -30.49 5.46 -7.89
CA ARG A 624 -30.11 5.30 -9.30
C ARG A 624 -28.82 6.04 -9.65
N HIS A 625 -28.40 6.99 -8.82
CA HIS A 625 -27.25 7.87 -9.06
C HIS A 625 -26.08 7.46 -8.17
N SER A 626 -25.56 6.26 -8.37
CA SER A 626 -24.38 5.78 -7.64
C SER A 626 -23.07 6.25 -8.29
N PHE A 627 -22.10 6.55 -7.44
CA PHE A 627 -20.75 6.94 -7.79
C PHE A 627 -19.77 6.08 -6.99
N GLU A 628 -19.20 5.10 -7.65
CA GLU A 628 -18.10 4.29 -7.11
C GLU A 628 -16.76 4.83 -7.59
N ARG A 629 -15.80 4.90 -6.67
CA ARG A 629 -14.39 5.10 -7.00
C ARG A 629 -13.66 3.83 -6.65
N HIS A 630 -12.77 3.41 -7.54
CA HIS A 630 -12.03 2.18 -7.36
C HIS A 630 -10.63 2.30 -7.95
N ILE A 631 -9.69 1.50 -7.48
CA ILE A 631 -8.43 1.31 -8.20
C ILE A 631 -8.66 0.45 -9.43
N GLU A 632 -7.87 0.64 -10.49
CA GLU A 632 -7.98 -0.14 -11.73
C GLU A 632 -7.88 -1.67 -11.50
N GLN A 633 -7.08 -2.08 -10.50
CA GLN A 633 -6.65 -3.47 -10.27
C GLN A 633 -5.89 -4.08 -11.47
N GLY A 634 -5.45 -3.24 -12.40
CA GLY A 634 -4.77 -3.60 -13.65
C GLY A 634 -3.73 -2.55 -14.06
N PRO A 635 -2.97 -2.79 -15.14
CA PRO A 635 -1.86 -1.92 -15.53
C PRO A 635 -2.18 -0.93 -16.68
N LEU A 636 -3.41 -0.86 -17.17
CA LEU A 636 -3.77 -0.13 -18.39
C LEU A 636 -3.65 1.38 -18.22
N LEU A 637 -4.22 1.95 -17.16
CA LEU A 637 -4.17 3.39 -16.87
C LEU A 637 -2.73 3.83 -16.66
N ASP A 638 -1.91 2.99 -16.05
CA ASP A 638 -0.48 3.24 -15.86
C ASP A 638 0.29 3.28 -17.18
N ARG A 639 0.13 2.25 -18.02
CA ARG A 639 0.75 2.19 -19.36
C ARG A 639 0.36 3.34 -20.25
N LEU A 640 -0.90 3.76 -20.15
CA LEU A 640 -1.43 4.88 -20.90
C LEU A 640 -1.21 6.20 -20.17
N SER A 641 -0.52 6.24 -19.03
CA SER A 641 -0.29 7.44 -18.21
C SER A 641 -1.56 8.30 -18.08
N VAL A 642 -2.69 7.64 -17.82
CA VAL A 642 -4.00 8.25 -17.57
C VAL A 642 -4.28 8.14 -16.07
N PRO A 643 -4.54 9.24 -15.35
CA PRO A 643 -4.71 9.20 -13.90
C PRO A 643 -6.02 8.54 -13.47
N MET A 644 -7.06 8.67 -14.31
CA MET A 644 -8.39 8.12 -14.04
C MET A 644 -9.19 7.87 -15.32
N ALA A 645 -10.13 6.91 -15.27
CA ALA A 645 -11.04 6.61 -16.36
C ALA A 645 -12.44 6.25 -15.86
N LEU A 646 -13.47 6.52 -16.67
CA LEU A 646 -14.81 6.00 -16.40
C LEU A 646 -14.97 4.64 -17.06
N VAL A 647 -15.47 3.69 -16.28
CA VAL A 647 -15.88 2.39 -16.80
C VAL A 647 -17.16 2.55 -17.59
N SER A 648 -17.11 2.35 -18.90
CA SER A 648 -18.29 2.42 -19.77
C SER A 648 -19.14 1.16 -19.66
N ARG A 649 -18.50 0.00 -19.43
CA ARG A 649 -19.12 -1.32 -19.40
C ARG A 649 -18.40 -2.23 -18.41
N ILE A 650 -19.17 -3.05 -17.70
CA ILE A 650 -18.68 -4.14 -16.87
C ILE A 650 -18.83 -5.45 -17.66
N MET A 651 -17.76 -6.24 -17.72
CA MET A 651 -17.78 -7.55 -18.36
C MET A 651 -18.75 -8.48 -17.63
N GLY A 652 -19.47 -9.29 -18.41
CA GLY A 652 -20.20 -10.43 -17.88
C GLY A 652 -19.23 -11.48 -17.34
N ILE A 653 -19.73 -12.32 -16.44
CA ILE A 653 -18.96 -13.35 -15.77
C ILE A 653 -19.69 -14.67 -15.86
N HIS A 654 -18.96 -15.69 -16.31
CA HIS A 654 -19.39 -17.08 -16.28
C HIS A 654 -18.36 -17.87 -15.49
N GLN A 655 -18.74 -18.32 -14.30
CA GLN A 655 -17.91 -19.16 -13.45
C GLN A 655 -18.48 -20.56 -13.36
N GLU A 656 -17.65 -21.56 -13.61
CA GLU A 656 -18.07 -22.97 -13.66
C GLU A 656 -16.97 -23.87 -13.08
N ASP A 657 -17.37 -24.80 -12.20
CA ASP A 657 -16.48 -25.82 -11.65
C ASP A 657 -16.57 -27.08 -12.49
N PHE A 658 -15.44 -27.65 -12.91
CA PHE A 658 -15.32 -28.93 -13.60
C PHE A 658 -14.74 -29.99 -12.67
N PHE A 659 -15.39 -31.13 -12.59
CA PHE A 659 -15.04 -32.27 -11.73
C PHE A 659 -14.57 -33.43 -12.61
N PHE A 660 -13.27 -33.70 -12.57
CA PHE A 660 -12.62 -34.79 -13.30
C PHE A 660 -12.52 -36.00 -12.37
N THR A 661 -13.06 -37.14 -12.77
CA THR A 661 -13.00 -38.39 -11.99
C THR A 661 -12.38 -39.52 -12.82
N GLY A 662 -11.36 -40.18 -12.27
CA GLY A 662 -10.61 -41.25 -12.92
C GLY A 662 -9.12 -41.22 -12.55
N HIS A 663 -8.37 -42.24 -12.96
CA HIS A 663 -6.95 -42.40 -12.60
C HIS A 663 -6.02 -41.32 -13.17
N GLN A 664 -6.46 -40.60 -14.21
CA GLN A 664 -5.71 -39.51 -14.83
C GLN A 664 -6.35 -38.13 -14.57
N SER A 665 -7.16 -37.99 -13.52
CA SER A 665 -7.92 -36.76 -13.24
C SER A 665 -7.06 -35.48 -13.22
N GLU A 666 -5.92 -35.51 -12.54
CA GLU A 666 -5.00 -34.36 -12.46
C GLU A 666 -4.34 -34.04 -13.81
N SER A 667 -3.97 -35.07 -14.58
CA SER A 667 -3.41 -34.89 -15.92
C SER A 667 -4.42 -34.31 -16.91
N ALA A 668 -5.67 -34.77 -16.83
CA ALA A 668 -6.77 -34.27 -17.65
C ALA A 668 -7.11 -32.82 -17.29
N ALA A 669 -7.12 -32.47 -16.00
CA ALA A 669 -7.35 -31.10 -15.53
C ALA A 669 -6.24 -30.13 -15.97
N LEU A 670 -4.96 -30.51 -15.89
CA LEU A 670 -3.85 -29.69 -16.39
C LEU A 670 -3.86 -29.56 -17.93
N GLU A 671 -4.23 -30.61 -18.66
CA GLU A 671 -4.39 -30.51 -20.12
C GLU A 671 -5.57 -29.61 -20.50
N PHE A 672 -6.67 -29.68 -19.75
CA PHE A 672 -7.81 -28.78 -19.91
C PHE A 672 -7.39 -27.32 -19.71
N ASP A 673 -6.67 -27.02 -18.64
CA ASP A 673 -6.13 -25.69 -18.35
C ASP A 673 -5.24 -25.16 -19.50
N ALA A 674 -4.28 -25.96 -19.96
CA ALA A 674 -3.43 -25.59 -21.10
C ALA A 674 -4.24 -25.25 -22.37
N ARG A 675 -5.31 -26.00 -22.66
CA ARG A 675 -6.14 -25.73 -23.84
C ARG A 675 -7.04 -24.51 -23.68
N MET A 676 -7.59 -24.28 -22.49
CA MET A 676 -8.33 -23.05 -22.23
C MET A 676 -7.43 -21.83 -22.41
N ARG A 677 -6.17 -21.93 -21.97
CA ARG A 677 -5.16 -20.91 -22.22
C ARG A 677 -4.90 -20.70 -23.71
N ASP A 678 -4.78 -21.76 -24.50
CA ASP A 678 -4.58 -21.66 -25.96
C ASP A 678 -5.77 -20.97 -26.66
N LEU A 679 -7.01 -21.29 -26.26
CA LEU A 679 -8.21 -20.65 -26.80
C LEU A 679 -8.20 -19.13 -26.60
N CYS A 680 -7.62 -18.62 -25.50
CA CYS A 680 -7.53 -17.18 -25.23
C CYS A 680 -6.67 -16.41 -26.24
N PHE A 681 -5.85 -17.10 -27.03
CA PHE A 681 -5.02 -16.50 -28.07
C PHE A 681 -5.63 -16.58 -29.47
N GLU A 682 -6.79 -17.24 -29.63
CA GLU A 682 -7.56 -17.24 -30.88
C GLU A 682 -8.23 -15.87 -31.09
N GLU A 683 -8.33 -15.42 -32.35
CA GLU A 683 -8.91 -14.10 -32.66
C GLU A 683 -10.34 -13.94 -32.16
N ASP A 684 -11.15 -15.01 -32.23
CA ASP A 684 -12.56 -15.04 -31.80
C ASP A 684 -12.74 -14.83 -30.28
N PHE A 685 -11.68 -14.99 -29.48
CA PHE A 685 -11.70 -14.91 -28.02
C PHE A 685 -10.69 -13.89 -27.45
N ARG A 686 -10.19 -12.98 -28.29
CA ARG A 686 -9.16 -12.02 -27.89
C ARG A 686 -9.59 -11.09 -26.75
N ASP A 687 -10.89 -10.79 -26.64
CA ASP A 687 -11.47 -9.94 -25.60
C ASP A 687 -11.97 -10.72 -24.38
N VAL A 688 -11.75 -12.04 -24.39
CA VAL A 688 -12.13 -12.93 -23.31
C VAL A 688 -11.02 -13.01 -22.27
N ARG A 689 -11.37 -12.80 -21.00
CA ARG A 689 -10.45 -13.05 -19.89
C ARG A 689 -10.83 -14.37 -19.25
N ILE A 690 -9.89 -15.31 -19.22
CA ILE A 690 -10.11 -16.62 -18.62
C ILE A 690 -9.12 -16.85 -17.52
N THR A 691 -9.63 -17.25 -16.37
CA THR A 691 -8.80 -17.77 -15.29
C THR A 691 -9.22 -19.19 -15.03
N VAL A 692 -8.26 -20.10 -15.13
CA VAL A 692 -8.46 -21.49 -14.78
C VAL A 692 -7.79 -21.67 -13.42
N GLY A 693 -8.61 -21.64 -12.37
CA GLY A 693 -8.17 -21.47 -11.00
C GLY A 693 -8.60 -22.64 -10.12
N ILE A 694 -7.65 -23.14 -9.32
CA ILE A 694 -7.85 -24.11 -8.23
C ILE A 694 -8.08 -25.55 -8.72
N LEU A 695 -6.96 -26.26 -8.92
CA LEU A 695 -6.95 -27.72 -8.92
C LEU A 695 -6.94 -28.21 -7.46
N THR A 696 -8.00 -28.88 -7.03
CA THR A 696 -8.05 -29.53 -5.70
C THR A 696 -8.30 -31.01 -5.87
N GLY A 697 -7.34 -31.82 -5.42
CA GLY A 697 -7.52 -33.26 -5.27
C GLY A 697 -8.46 -33.55 -4.09
N ARG A 698 -9.45 -34.42 -4.29
CA ARG A 698 -10.40 -34.84 -3.25
C ARG A 698 -10.12 -36.27 -2.79
N GLU A 699 -10.70 -36.61 -1.63
CA GLU A 699 -10.65 -37.92 -0.93
C GLU A 699 -10.51 -39.11 -1.90
N ASP A 700 -9.71 -40.11 -1.53
CA ASP A 700 -9.22 -41.24 -2.35
C ASP A 700 -7.97 -40.98 -3.21
N TYR A 701 -6.86 -40.62 -2.56
CA TYR A 701 -5.54 -40.62 -3.21
C TYR A 701 -4.86 -42.00 -3.15
N ARG A 702 -4.14 -42.35 -4.21
CA ARG A 702 -3.23 -43.50 -4.25
C ARG A 702 -1.80 -43.01 -4.14
N SER A 703 -1.03 -43.61 -3.22
CA SER A 703 0.41 -43.40 -3.12
C SER A 703 1.13 -44.46 -3.95
N HIS A 704 2.12 -44.03 -4.73
CA HIS A 704 3.05 -44.89 -5.43
C HIS A 704 4.45 -44.67 -4.87
N GLU A 705 4.97 -45.64 -4.12
CA GLU A 705 6.28 -45.61 -3.45
C GLU A 705 7.39 -46.25 -4.29
N ASP A 706 7.01 -46.98 -5.33
CA ASP A 706 7.83 -47.77 -6.25
C ASP A 706 8.06 -47.06 -7.61
N ALA A 707 8.10 -45.72 -7.60
CA ALA A 707 8.43 -44.92 -8.77
C ALA A 707 9.95 -44.90 -9.02
N SER A 708 10.37 -45.18 -10.24
CA SER A 708 11.78 -45.19 -10.67
C SER A 708 12.42 -43.80 -10.65
N TYR A 709 11.60 -42.75 -10.73
CA TYR A 709 12.00 -41.35 -10.63
C TYR A 709 10.82 -40.53 -10.12
N SER A 710 11.03 -39.65 -9.14
CA SER A 710 9.99 -38.76 -8.61
C SER A 710 10.59 -37.42 -8.16
N MET A 711 10.06 -36.32 -8.67
CA MET A 711 10.51 -34.96 -8.38
C MET A 711 9.32 -34.05 -8.11
N ARG A 712 9.43 -33.21 -7.07
CA ARG A 712 8.51 -32.11 -6.82
C ARG A 712 9.09 -30.83 -7.41
N TRP A 713 8.27 -30.10 -8.15
CA TRP A 713 8.61 -28.84 -8.80
C TRP A 713 7.79 -27.73 -8.16
N THR A 714 8.43 -26.60 -7.85
CA THR A 714 7.77 -25.39 -7.37
C THR A 714 8.06 -24.25 -8.33
N LEU A 715 7.00 -23.63 -8.84
CA LEU A 715 7.06 -22.48 -9.75
C LEU A 715 6.38 -21.29 -9.08
N ASP A 716 7.08 -20.16 -9.04
CA ASP A 716 6.58 -18.92 -8.46
C ASP A 716 6.24 -17.93 -9.58
N GLY A 717 5.06 -17.35 -9.49
CA GLY A 717 4.54 -16.34 -10.41
C GLY A 717 4.20 -15.05 -9.68
N GLU A 718 3.08 -14.42 -10.04
CA GLU A 718 2.63 -13.18 -9.44
C GLU A 718 1.14 -13.27 -9.10
N LEU A 719 0.84 -13.11 -7.80
CA LEU A 719 -0.52 -13.05 -7.30
C LEU A 719 -1.21 -11.77 -7.78
N ASN A 720 -2.33 -11.91 -8.49
CA ASN A 720 -3.06 -10.78 -9.06
C ASN A 720 -4.55 -11.09 -9.23
N HIS A 721 -5.37 -10.05 -9.47
CA HIS A 721 -6.80 -10.23 -9.68
C HIS A 721 -7.08 -10.85 -11.06
N ALA A 722 -7.77 -11.99 -11.05
CA ALA A 722 -8.11 -12.81 -12.21
C ALA A 722 -8.89 -12.05 -13.28
N GLY A 723 -9.83 -11.19 -12.88
CA GLY A 723 -10.66 -10.44 -13.82
C GLY A 723 -9.99 -9.19 -14.39
N ALA A 724 -9.14 -8.54 -13.60
CA ALA A 724 -8.57 -7.23 -13.96
C ALA A 724 -7.25 -7.38 -14.74
N THR A 725 -6.53 -8.49 -14.54
CA THR A 725 -5.24 -8.74 -15.19
C THR A 725 -5.44 -9.41 -16.56
N MET A 726 -5.04 -8.71 -17.62
CA MET A 726 -5.08 -9.23 -18.99
C MET A 726 -4.21 -10.47 -19.14
N VAL A 727 -4.62 -11.41 -19.99
CA VAL A 727 -3.94 -12.70 -20.25
C VAL A 727 -2.45 -12.54 -20.54
N GLN A 728 -2.08 -11.54 -21.36
CA GLN A 728 -0.68 -11.24 -21.71
C GLN A 728 0.19 -10.70 -20.56
N ASP A 729 -0.44 -10.24 -19.47
CA ASP A 729 0.24 -9.59 -18.35
C ASP A 729 0.40 -10.54 -17.16
N ARG A 730 -0.21 -11.72 -17.22
CA ARG A 730 -0.19 -12.69 -16.13
C ARG A 730 1.18 -13.35 -16.03
N LYS A 731 1.62 -13.57 -14.79
CA LYS A 731 2.67 -14.53 -14.47
C LYS A 731 2.05 -15.71 -13.74
N ASP A 732 1.33 -16.53 -14.49
CA ASP A 732 0.46 -17.57 -13.93
C ASP A 732 1.24 -18.89 -13.74
N PRO A 733 1.60 -19.26 -12.48
CA PRO A 733 2.33 -20.49 -12.24
C PRO A 733 1.46 -21.73 -12.52
N GLY A 734 0.13 -21.62 -12.46
CA GLY A 734 -0.80 -22.71 -12.78
C GLY A 734 -0.68 -23.18 -14.23
N VAL A 735 -0.79 -22.24 -15.15
CA VAL A 735 -0.58 -22.49 -16.59
C VAL A 735 0.83 -23.03 -16.85
N ALA A 736 1.83 -22.50 -16.15
CA ALA A 736 3.20 -22.99 -16.27
C ALA A 736 3.35 -24.44 -15.82
N ALA A 737 2.69 -24.86 -14.73
CA ALA A 737 2.64 -26.25 -14.30
C ALA A 737 1.94 -27.14 -15.33
N SER A 738 0.86 -26.67 -15.94
CA SER A 738 0.14 -27.38 -17.01
C SER A 738 1.05 -27.64 -18.22
N ARG A 739 1.80 -26.63 -18.66
CA ARG A 739 2.80 -26.76 -19.74
C ARG A 739 3.97 -27.66 -19.36
N LEU A 740 4.47 -27.58 -18.13
CA LEU A 740 5.55 -28.45 -17.63
C LEU A 740 5.11 -29.92 -17.59
N ALA A 741 3.92 -30.20 -17.06
CA ALA A 741 3.34 -31.53 -17.00
C ALA A 741 3.12 -32.12 -18.41
N ARG A 742 2.64 -31.31 -19.37
CA ARG A 742 2.53 -31.71 -20.78
C ARG A 742 3.88 -32.09 -21.36
N ARG A 743 4.91 -31.25 -21.20
CA ARG A 743 6.27 -31.53 -21.70
C ARG A 743 6.86 -32.79 -21.06
N PHE A 744 6.62 -33.01 -19.77
CA PHE A 744 7.06 -34.23 -19.09
C PHE A 744 6.43 -35.50 -19.69
N ARG A 745 5.13 -35.50 -19.96
CA ARG A 745 4.45 -36.63 -20.59
C ARG A 745 4.96 -36.87 -22.02
N GLU A 746 5.19 -35.82 -22.80
CA GLU A 746 5.79 -35.93 -24.14
C GLU A 746 7.15 -36.61 -24.08
N LEU A 747 8.03 -36.17 -23.18
CA LEU A 747 9.34 -36.79 -22.96
C LEU A 747 9.21 -38.26 -22.55
N ALA A 748 8.31 -38.58 -21.62
CA ALA A 748 8.07 -39.97 -21.22
C ALA A 748 7.61 -40.84 -22.40
N GLU A 749 6.67 -40.34 -23.22
CA GLU A 749 6.16 -41.05 -24.40
C GLU A 749 7.25 -41.24 -25.48
N GLU A 750 8.12 -40.24 -25.67
CA GLU A 750 9.31 -40.39 -26.54
C GLU A 750 10.21 -41.55 -26.08
N ARG A 751 10.37 -41.71 -24.75
CA ARG A 751 11.18 -42.78 -24.14
C ARG A 751 10.47 -44.13 -24.13
N ARG A 752 9.13 -44.18 -24.15
CA ARG A 752 8.37 -45.44 -24.24
C ARG A 752 8.73 -46.29 -25.45
N LYS A 753 9.22 -45.68 -26.53
CA LYS A 753 9.77 -46.40 -27.69
C LYS A 753 10.90 -47.37 -27.32
N HIS A 754 11.67 -47.05 -26.28
CA HIS A 754 12.79 -47.85 -25.77
C HIS A 754 12.45 -48.55 -24.45
N TYR A 755 11.50 -48.01 -23.69
CA TYR A 755 11.05 -48.52 -22.39
C TYR A 755 9.51 -48.71 -22.37
N PRO A 756 8.96 -49.79 -22.96
CA PRO A 756 7.52 -49.93 -23.22
C PRO A 756 6.62 -49.86 -21.97
N ASP A 757 7.15 -50.31 -20.82
CA ASP A 757 6.43 -50.32 -19.54
C ASP A 757 6.46 -48.97 -18.80
N LEU A 758 7.12 -47.95 -19.37
CA LEU A 758 7.24 -46.63 -18.75
C LEU A 758 5.87 -45.94 -18.69
N GLN A 759 5.53 -45.43 -17.52
CA GLN A 759 4.30 -44.69 -17.24
C GLN A 759 4.65 -43.37 -16.55
N ALA A 760 4.17 -42.27 -17.11
CA ALA A 760 4.26 -40.94 -16.51
C ALA A 760 3.09 -40.72 -15.54
N MET A 761 3.42 -40.24 -14.34
CA MET A 761 2.47 -39.85 -13.31
C MET A 761 2.65 -38.37 -12.99
N VAL A 762 1.54 -37.65 -12.96
CA VAL A 762 1.46 -36.26 -12.51
C VAL A 762 0.50 -36.26 -11.34
N GLY A 763 0.95 -35.77 -10.19
CA GLY A 763 0.16 -35.83 -8.97
C GLY A 763 0.56 -34.80 -7.92
N ASN A 764 -0.29 -34.62 -6.91
CA ASN A 764 -0.09 -33.71 -5.79
C ASN A 764 0.13 -32.25 -6.23
N VAL A 765 -0.70 -31.80 -7.18
CA VAL A 765 -0.71 -30.40 -7.62
C VAL A 765 -1.35 -29.54 -6.53
N ARG A 766 -0.67 -28.48 -6.10
CA ARG A 766 -1.11 -27.54 -5.06
C ARG A 766 -0.86 -26.12 -5.49
N PHE A 767 -1.87 -25.29 -5.35
CA PHE A 767 -1.85 -23.88 -5.67
C PHE A 767 -1.77 -23.05 -4.40
N TYR A 768 -1.08 -21.91 -4.46
CA TYR A 768 -0.98 -20.98 -3.35
C TYR A 768 -1.19 -19.52 -3.80
N PRO A 769 -2.13 -18.78 -3.19
CA PRO A 769 -3.16 -19.25 -2.26
C PRO A 769 -4.19 -20.15 -2.97
N GLY A 770 -4.68 -21.18 -2.28
CA GLY A 770 -5.63 -22.16 -2.84
C GLY A 770 -7.10 -21.86 -2.54
N THR A 771 -7.46 -20.61 -2.21
CA THR A 771 -8.68 -20.30 -1.47
C THR A 771 -9.73 -19.43 -2.20
N ASN A 772 -9.41 -18.75 -3.32
CA ASN A 772 -10.35 -17.86 -4.01
C ASN A 772 -10.28 -18.00 -5.55
N ARG A 773 -11.44 -18.05 -6.23
CA ARG A 773 -11.59 -18.21 -7.70
C ARG A 773 -11.18 -16.96 -8.48
N ASN A 774 -11.17 -15.79 -7.84
CA ASN A 774 -10.88 -14.50 -8.48
C ASN A 774 -9.39 -14.12 -8.42
N VAL A 775 -8.49 -15.05 -8.07
CA VAL A 775 -7.08 -14.76 -7.84
C VAL A 775 -6.21 -15.66 -8.72
N ILE A 776 -5.27 -15.04 -9.45
CA ILE A 776 -4.17 -15.75 -10.10
C ILE A 776 -3.23 -16.24 -8.99
N PRO A 777 -2.89 -17.54 -8.93
CA PRO A 777 -2.04 -18.08 -7.88
C PRO A 777 -0.65 -17.45 -7.91
N GLY A 778 -0.07 -17.18 -6.74
CA GLY A 778 1.31 -16.69 -6.64
C GLY A 778 2.35 -17.80 -6.76
N SER A 779 1.98 -19.04 -6.45
CA SER A 779 2.88 -20.20 -6.58
C SER A 779 2.09 -21.49 -6.85
N VAL A 780 2.74 -22.45 -7.49
CA VAL A 780 2.23 -23.83 -7.65
C VAL A 780 3.33 -24.83 -7.32
N SER A 781 2.95 -25.96 -6.71
CA SER A 781 3.80 -27.14 -6.59
C SER A 781 3.15 -28.35 -7.22
N LEU A 782 3.88 -29.16 -7.97
CA LEU A 782 3.42 -30.44 -8.51
C LEU A 782 4.49 -31.52 -8.42
N THR A 783 4.09 -32.78 -8.30
CA THR A 783 5.00 -33.92 -8.37
C THR A 783 4.90 -34.59 -9.75
N LEU A 784 6.05 -34.81 -10.37
CA LEU A 784 6.20 -35.56 -11.62
C LEU A 784 6.99 -36.84 -11.34
N ALA A 785 6.46 -37.98 -11.75
CA ALA A 785 7.07 -39.28 -11.49
C ALA A 785 6.99 -40.24 -12.68
N LEU A 786 7.98 -41.12 -12.81
CA LEU A 786 8.02 -42.21 -13.78
C LEU A 786 7.95 -43.54 -13.05
N LYS A 787 7.12 -44.46 -13.54
CA LYS A 787 7.07 -45.86 -13.11
C LYS A 787 7.37 -46.78 -14.28
N GLY A 788 8.06 -47.89 -13.99
CA GLY A 788 8.59 -48.81 -15.01
C GLY A 788 10.11 -48.75 -15.07
N GLY A 789 10.75 -49.79 -15.64
CA GLY A 789 12.20 -49.89 -15.68
C GLY A 789 12.83 -48.84 -16.61
N ILE A 790 13.51 -47.84 -16.05
CA ILE A 790 14.24 -46.81 -16.79
C ILE A 790 15.59 -46.54 -16.10
N PRO A 791 16.71 -46.41 -16.83
CA PRO A 791 18.01 -46.08 -16.26
C PRO A 791 18.03 -44.71 -15.58
N VAL A 792 18.85 -44.57 -14.54
CA VAL A 792 18.98 -43.32 -13.78
C VAL A 792 19.48 -42.18 -14.66
N GLU A 793 20.37 -42.47 -15.62
CA GLU A 793 20.92 -41.49 -16.56
C GLU A 793 19.84 -40.86 -17.45
N GLU A 794 18.86 -41.65 -17.88
CA GLU A 794 17.71 -41.15 -18.65
C GLU A 794 16.78 -40.30 -17.79
N CYS A 795 16.58 -40.69 -16.52
CA CYS A 795 15.82 -39.88 -15.57
C CYS A 795 16.49 -38.52 -15.31
N GLU A 796 17.82 -38.50 -15.18
CA GLU A 796 18.60 -37.28 -15.04
C GLU A 796 18.53 -36.41 -16.31
N SER A 797 18.59 -37.02 -17.49
CA SER A 797 18.38 -36.32 -18.77
C SER A 797 17.01 -35.65 -18.83
N ILE A 798 15.93 -36.36 -18.48
CA ILE A 798 14.57 -35.80 -18.43
C ILE A 798 14.51 -34.64 -17.44
N SER A 799 15.15 -34.77 -16.27
CA SER A 799 15.23 -33.70 -15.27
C SER A 799 15.88 -32.44 -15.84
N GLN A 800 17.03 -32.58 -16.50
CA GLN A 800 17.77 -31.47 -17.10
C GLN A 800 16.98 -30.79 -18.22
N GLU A 801 16.33 -31.57 -19.09
CA GLU A 801 15.48 -31.01 -20.15
C GLU A 801 14.29 -30.23 -19.59
N LEU A 802 13.65 -30.72 -18.53
CA LEU A 802 12.55 -30.01 -17.86
C LEU A 802 13.02 -28.74 -17.15
N GLN A 803 14.17 -28.76 -16.48
CA GLN A 803 14.77 -27.56 -15.89
C GLN A 803 15.12 -26.53 -16.97
N GLY A 804 15.72 -26.98 -18.08
CA GLY A 804 16.00 -26.14 -19.24
C GLY A 804 14.74 -25.55 -19.86
N PHE A 805 13.64 -26.31 -19.94
CA PHE A 805 12.36 -25.82 -20.40
C PHE A 805 11.75 -24.78 -19.45
N ALA A 806 11.81 -25.03 -18.14
CA ALA A 806 11.30 -24.09 -17.14
C ALA A 806 12.05 -22.75 -17.19
N VAL A 807 13.39 -22.78 -17.17
CA VAL A 807 14.23 -21.57 -17.15
C VAL A 807 14.31 -20.90 -18.53
N GLY A 808 14.34 -21.68 -19.62
CA GLY A 808 14.55 -21.17 -20.98
C GLY A 808 13.26 -20.83 -21.75
N THR A 809 12.12 -21.39 -21.34
CA THR A 809 10.83 -21.18 -22.01
C THR A 809 9.79 -20.61 -21.06
N LEU A 810 9.50 -21.25 -19.92
CA LEU A 810 8.45 -20.79 -19.02
C LEU A 810 8.79 -19.44 -18.36
N ALA A 811 10.06 -19.16 -18.09
CA ALA A 811 10.48 -17.88 -17.50
C ALA A 811 10.40 -16.67 -18.44
N LYS A 812 10.25 -16.88 -19.76
CA LYS A 812 10.07 -15.78 -20.72
C LYS A 812 8.73 -15.09 -20.49
N ARG A 813 8.61 -13.82 -20.87
CA ARG A 813 7.32 -13.10 -20.86
C ARG A 813 6.28 -13.82 -21.71
N VAL A 814 5.00 -13.69 -21.37
CA VAL A 814 3.88 -14.28 -22.13
C VAL A 814 3.92 -13.87 -23.61
N SER A 815 4.20 -12.60 -23.88
CA SER A 815 4.36 -12.09 -25.26
C SER A 815 5.50 -12.72 -26.06
N ALA A 816 6.43 -13.40 -25.40
CA ALA A 816 7.53 -14.15 -26.02
C ALA A 816 7.31 -15.67 -25.95
N GLY A 817 6.08 -16.12 -25.66
CA GLY A 817 5.68 -17.52 -25.60
C GLY A 817 6.00 -18.25 -24.29
N GLY A 818 6.41 -17.53 -23.24
CA GLY A 818 6.59 -18.07 -21.88
C GLY A 818 5.38 -17.82 -20.97
N GLU A 819 5.59 -17.85 -19.65
CA GLU A 819 4.59 -17.52 -18.62
C GLU A 819 5.11 -16.55 -17.56
N GLY A 820 6.33 -16.02 -17.70
CA GLY A 820 6.93 -15.04 -16.79
C GLY A 820 7.17 -15.55 -15.36
N VAL A 821 7.20 -16.87 -15.15
CA VAL A 821 7.35 -17.51 -13.84
C VAL A 821 8.80 -17.89 -13.55
N THR A 822 9.14 -18.05 -12.28
CA THR A 822 10.47 -18.48 -11.83
C THR A 822 10.41 -19.91 -11.29
N LEU A 823 11.36 -20.75 -11.71
CA LEU A 823 11.57 -22.05 -11.06
C LEU A 823 12.28 -21.82 -9.72
N SER A 824 11.57 -22.03 -8.61
CA SER A 824 12.12 -21.73 -7.28
C SER A 824 12.70 -22.96 -6.58
N ARG A 825 12.11 -24.14 -6.78
CA ARG A 825 12.58 -25.36 -6.12
C ARG A 825 12.33 -26.63 -6.93
N VAL A 826 13.25 -27.58 -6.82
CA VAL A 826 13.10 -28.95 -7.31
C VAL A 826 13.59 -29.92 -6.24
N ASP A 827 12.68 -30.74 -5.68
CA ASP A 827 12.99 -31.69 -4.62
C ASP A 827 12.88 -33.14 -5.13
N ARG A 828 13.85 -33.99 -4.81
CA ARG A 828 13.71 -35.45 -5.00
C ARG A 828 12.68 -35.99 -4.01
N MET A 829 11.79 -36.84 -4.51
CA MET A 829 10.73 -37.47 -3.73
C MET A 829 10.89 -38.99 -3.75
N SER A 830 10.47 -39.66 -2.66
CA SER A 830 10.42 -41.13 -2.58
C SER A 830 9.05 -41.70 -2.98
N TYR A 831 8.04 -40.86 -3.18
CA TYR A 831 6.69 -41.28 -3.57
C TYR A 831 5.97 -40.20 -4.37
N VAL A 832 4.88 -40.57 -5.04
CA VAL A 832 3.92 -39.65 -5.68
C VAL A 832 2.50 -40.02 -5.24
N ASN A 833 1.70 -38.99 -4.93
CA ASN A 833 0.28 -39.15 -4.63
C ASN A 833 -0.54 -38.68 -5.83
N VAL A 834 -1.47 -39.51 -6.29
CA VAL A 834 -2.39 -39.19 -7.38
C VAL A 834 -3.82 -39.27 -6.86
N TYR A 835 -4.66 -38.28 -7.20
CA TYR A 835 -6.06 -38.22 -6.78
C TYR A 835 -6.98 -38.82 -7.86
N ASN A 836 -7.99 -39.56 -7.42
CA ASN A 836 -9.03 -40.08 -8.33
C ASN A 836 -10.08 -39.03 -8.69
N GLN A 837 -10.17 -37.94 -7.94
CA GLN A 837 -11.06 -36.82 -8.24
C GLN A 837 -10.31 -35.51 -8.13
N THR A 838 -10.47 -34.68 -9.16
CA THR A 838 -9.89 -33.36 -9.27
C THR A 838 -10.97 -32.35 -9.62
N ARG A 839 -11.06 -31.25 -8.88
CA ARG A 839 -11.89 -30.09 -9.26
C ARG A 839 -11.00 -29.01 -9.86
N LEU A 840 -11.45 -28.37 -10.93
CA LEU A 840 -10.84 -27.19 -11.56
C LEU A 840 -11.93 -26.14 -11.83
N SER A 841 -11.73 -24.87 -11.45
CA SER A 841 -12.69 -23.81 -11.76
C SER A 841 -12.28 -23.01 -12.98
N ILE A 842 -13.24 -22.55 -13.77
CA ILE A 842 -13.06 -21.57 -14.83
C ILE A 842 -13.82 -20.30 -14.45
N ASP A 843 -13.19 -19.15 -14.67
CA ASP A 843 -13.80 -17.83 -14.66
C ASP A 843 -13.61 -17.21 -16.05
N LEU A 844 -14.70 -17.09 -16.79
CA LEU A 844 -14.79 -16.53 -18.13
C LEU A 844 -15.41 -15.13 -18.05
N ARG A 845 -14.72 -14.12 -18.58
CA ARG A 845 -15.24 -12.75 -18.64
C ARG A 845 -15.24 -12.22 -20.06
N THR A 846 -16.36 -11.61 -20.46
CA THR A 846 -16.53 -10.99 -21.79
C THR A 846 -17.50 -9.82 -21.71
N ASP A 847 -17.36 -8.85 -22.62
CA ASP A 847 -18.26 -7.70 -22.74
C ASP A 847 -19.50 -7.98 -23.62
N THR A 848 -19.59 -9.17 -24.24
CA THR A 848 -20.67 -9.59 -25.15
C THR A 848 -21.21 -11.00 -24.83
N GLU A 849 -22.52 -11.20 -24.95
CA GLU A 849 -23.15 -12.51 -24.69
C GLU A 849 -22.79 -13.56 -25.76
N ASP A 850 -22.77 -13.19 -27.04
CA ASP A 850 -22.47 -14.11 -28.15
C ASP A 850 -21.09 -14.81 -27.99
N CYS A 851 -20.11 -14.07 -27.48
CA CYS A 851 -18.77 -14.60 -27.22
C CYS A 851 -18.79 -15.69 -26.13
N THR A 852 -19.64 -15.54 -25.10
CA THR A 852 -19.81 -16.54 -24.03
C THR A 852 -20.35 -17.85 -24.60
N GLU A 853 -21.37 -17.79 -25.45
CA GLU A 853 -22.00 -18.99 -26.04
C GLU A 853 -21.04 -19.74 -26.98
N ASN A 854 -20.31 -18.99 -27.83
CA ASN A 854 -19.30 -19.56 -28.72
C ASN A 854 -18.16 -20.22 -27.94
N PHE A 855 -17.68 -19.55 -26.88
CA PHE A 855 -16.62 -20.09 -26.04
C PHE A 855 -17.05 -21.38 -25.34
N ARG A 856 -18.28 -21.41 -24.79
CA ARG A 856 -18.83 -22.61 -24.14
C ARG A 856 -18.86 -23.83 -25.06
N ARG A 857 -19.24 -23.64 -26.33
CA ARG A 857 -19.22 -24.71 -27.33
C ARG A 857 -17.81 -25.28 -27.55
N ARG A 858 -16.77 -24.44 -27.52
CA ARG A 858 -15.36 -24.88 -27.58
C ARG A 858 -14.94 -25.64 -26.33
N ILE A 859 -15.41 -25.21 -25.15
CA ILE A 859 -15.21 -25.96 -23.90
C ILE A 859 -15.78 -27.37 -24.04
N ASP A 860 -17.02 -27.50 -24.53
CA ASP A 860 -17.68 -28.81 -24.69
C ASP A 860 -16.91 -29.75 -25.65
N GLU A 861 -16.35 -29.20 -26.74
CA GLU A 861 -15.45 -29.93 -27.65
C GLU A 861 -14.20 -30.44 -26.92
N VAL A 862 -13.55 -29.59 -26.13
CA VAL A 862 -12.35 -29.96 -25.34
C VAL A 862 -12.70 -31.01 -24.29
N VAL A 863 -13.80 -30.85 -23.56
CA VAL A 863 -14.27 -31.81 -22.56
C VAL A 863 -14.51 -33.18 -23.20
N SER A 864 -15.13 -33.23 -24.39
CA SER A 864 -15.37 -34.48 -25.11
C SER A 864 -14.08 -35.20 -25.49
N ASP A 865 -13.07 -34.47 -26.01
CA ASP A 865 -11.76 -35.04 -26.35
C ASP A 865 -11.00 -35.55 -25.11
N LEU A 866 -11.04 -34.80 -24.00
CA LEU A 866 -10.35 -35.22 -22.77
C LEU A 866 -10.96 -36.48 -22.16
N LYS A 867 -12.30 -36.61 -22.17
CA LYS A 867 -12.98 -37.85 -21.76
C LYS A 867 -12.47 -39.05 -22.55
N ALA A 868 -12.30 -38.90 -23.86
CA ALA A 868 -11.80 -39.97 -24.72
C ALA A 868 -10.30 -40.28 -24.53
N ARG A 869 -9.47 -39.25 -24.31
CA ARG A 869 -8.01 -39.39 -24.24
C ARG A 869 -7.48 -39.88 -22.88
N PHE A 870 -8.10 -39.45 -21.78
CA PHE A 870 -7.60 -39.70 -20.42
C PHE A 870 -8.41 -40.74 -19.64
N ASP A 871 -9.48 -41.28 -20.24
CA ASP A 871 -10.40 -42.23 -19.60
C ASP A 871 -10.92 -41.69 -18.24
N VAL A 872 -11.44 -40.46 -18.30
CA VAL A 872 -12.00 -39.74 -17.15
C VAL A 872 -13.46 -39.39 -17.41
N THR A 873 -14.27 -39.33 -16.35
CA THR A 873 -15.55 -38.63 -16.39
C THR A 873 -15.34 -37.16 -16.02
N ILE A 874 -16.08 -36.27 -16.67
CA ILE A 874 -16.04 -34.83 -16.42
C ILE A 874 -17.47 -34.34 -16.28
N GLU A 875 -17.78 -33.78 -15.12
CA GLU A 875 -19.04 -33.11 -14.79
C GLU A 875 -18.78 -31.62 -14.55
N SER A 876 -19.77 -30.76 -14.80
CA SER A 876 -19.64 -29.33 -14.55
C SER A 876 -20.76 -28.78 -13.68
N SER A 877 -20.47 -27.73 -12.93
CA SER A 877 -21.42 -27.07 -12.03
C SER A 877 -21.27 -25.55 -12.13
N MET A 878 -22.30 -24.90 -12.66
CA MET A 878 -22.36 -23.44 -12.76
C MET A 878 -22.35 -22.80 -11.38
N GLN A 879 -21.45 -21.85 -11.17
CA GLN A 879 -21.30 -21.13 -9.92
C GLN A 879 -21.84 -19.71 -10.01
N GLN A 880 -21.52 -19.00 -11.09
CA GLN A 880 -22.02 -17.65 -11.37
C GLN A 880 -22.26 -17.48 -12.87
N ASN A 881 -23.32 -16.76 -13.23
CA ASN A 881 -23.59 -16.37 -14.61
C ASN A 881 -24.23 -14.97 -14.60
N VAL A 882 -23.42 -13.96 -14.87
CA VAL A 882 -23.77 -12.54 -14.84
C VAL A 882 -23.55 -11.98 -16.24
N LYS A 883 -24.57 -11.30 -16.78
CA LYS A 883 -24.51 -10.70 -18.12
C LYS A 883 -23.65 -9.42 -18.12
N PRO A 884 -23.04 -9.02 -19.25
CA PRO A 884 -22.35 -7.74 -19.34
C PRO A 884 -23.33 -6.57 -19.20
N TYR A 885 -22.90 -5.48 -18.52
CA TYR A 885 -23.74 -4.31 -18.25
C TYR A 885 -23.10 -3.01 -18.74
N SER A 886 -23.88 -2.18 -19.43
CA SER A 886 -23.46 -0.86 -19.90
C SER A 886 -23.77 0.20 -18.85
N LEU A 887 -22.74 0.68 -18.14
CA LEU A 887 -22.87 1.78 -17.18
C LEU A 887 -23.22 3.10 -17.86
N ALA A 888 -22.79 3.26 -19.11
CA ALA A 888 -23.16 4.41 -19.92
C ALA A 888 -24.67 4.50 -20.20
N GLU A 889 -25.36 3.35 -20.27
CA GLU A 889 -26.80 3.26 -20.46
C GLU A 889 -27.56 3.29 -19.13
N SER A 890 -27.13 2.49 -18.14
CA SER A 890 -27.78 2.39 -16.83
C SER A 890 -27.58 3.64 -15.97
N GLY A 891 -26.53 4.41 -16.25
CA GLY A 891 -26.30 5.76 -15.73
C GLY A 891 -25.44 5.84 -14.47
N GLN A 892 -24.95 4.73 -13.93
CA GLN A 892 -24.07 4.70 -12.75
C GLN A 892 -22.63 5.06 -13.12
N VAL A 893 -21.89 5.62 -12.16
CA VAL A 893 -20.47 5.95 -12.32
C VAL A 893 -19.62 4.94 -11.57
N LEU A 894 -18.67 4.35 -12.29
CA LEU A 894 -17.52 3.65 -11.72
C LEU A 894 -16.26 4.33 -12.26
N LEU A 895 -15.61 5.10 -11.40
CA LEU A 895 -14.39 5.86 -11.69
C LEU A 895 -13.17 5.05 -11.24
N MET A 896 -12.36 4.62 -12.19
CA MET A 896 -11.12 3.90 -11.95
C MET A 896 -9.96 4.87 -11.82
N GLU A 897 -9.15 4.69 -10.79
CA GLU A 897 -7.90 5.42 -10.56
C GLU A 897 -6.69 4.52 -10.81
N ARG A 898 -5.65 5.14 -11.36
CA ARG A 898 -4.40 4.46 -11.68
C ARG A 898 -3.74 3.88 -10.43
N SER A 899 -3.52 2.58 -10.42
CA SER A 899 -2.79 1.85 -9.37
C SER A 899 -2.34 0.48 -9.89
N TYR A 900 -1.12 0.04 -9.55
CA TYR A 900 -0.59 -1.26 -9.97
C TYR A 900 -0.87 -2.37 -8.93
N GLY A 901 -0.99 -3.61 -9.42
CA GLY A 901 -1.04 -4.90 -8.70
C GLY A 901 -1.31 -4.88 -7.20
N GLY A 902 -2.59 -4.96 -6.80
CA GLY A 902 -2.96 -5.23 -5.41
C GLY A 902 -2.45 -4.18 -4.40
N SER A 903 -2.71 -2.89 -4.67
CA SER A 903 -2.41 -1.69 -3.84
C SER A 903 -1.03 -1.05 -3.92
N HIS A 904 -0.14 -1.53 -4.78
CA HIS A 904 1.22 -0.99 -4.85
C HIS A 904 1.34 -0.08 -6.07
N ASN A 905 1.21 1.24 -5.90
CA ASN A 905 1.61 2.17 -6.96
C ASN A 905 3.14 2.33 -6.92
N PRO A 906 3.89 1.96 -7.98
CA PRO A 906 5.36 2.14 -8.02
C PRO A 906 5.78 3.61 -7.93
N HIS A 907 4.84 4.54 -8.17
CA HIS A 907 5.04 5.98 -8.11
C HIS A 907 4.11 6.62 -7.07
N GLU A 908 4.44 6.45 -5.79
CA GLU A 908 3.70 7.03 -4.64
C GLU A 908 3.43 8.55 -4.79
N ALA A 909 4.39 9.30 -5.37
CA ALA A 909 4.21 10.72 -5.64
C ALA A 909 3.10 11.01 -6.68
N GLU A 910 2.96 10.14 -7.68
CA GLU A 910 1.92 10.28 -8.70
C GLU A 910 0.55 9.91 -8.14
N LEU A 911 0.47 8.87 -7.32
CA LEU A 911 -0.76 8.47 -6.62
C LEU A 911 -1.38 9.64 -5.86
N GLN A 912 -0.56 10.40 -5.14
CA GLN A 912 -1.00 11.56 -4.37
C GLN A 912 -1.67 12.63 -5.24
N THR A 913 -1.14 12.85 -6.45
CA THR A 913 -1.74 13.78 -7.41
C THR A 913 -3.01 13.22 -8.03
N ASP A 914 -3.07 11.92 -8.28
CA ASP A 914 -4.22 11.24 -8.87
C ASP A 914 -5.41 11.24 -7.90
N LEU A 915 -5.16 10.94 -6.62
CA LEU A 915 -6.14 11.07 -5.54
C LEU A 915 -6.71 12.49 -5.46
N THR A 916 -5.87 13.51 -5.61
CA THR A 916 -6.30 14.91 -5.59
C THR A 916 -7.19 15.23 -6.80
N ARG A 917 -6.77 14.82 -8.01
CA ARG A 917 -7.55 15.03 -9.24
C ARG A 917 -8.91 14.34 -9.19
N ALA A 918 -8.96 13.08 -8.76
CA ALA A 918 -10.20 12.30 -8.70
C ALA A 918 -11.15 12.88 -7.63
N THR A 919 -10.60 13.35 -6.50
CA THR A 919 -11.38 14.05 -5.47
C THR A 919 -11.97 15.37 -6.00
N LEU A 920 -11.21 16.15 -6.77
CA LEU A 920 -11.71 17.37 -7.40
C LEU A 920 -12.81 17.08 -8.44
N LEU A 921 -12.66 16.03 -9.25
CA LEU A 921 -13.69 15.60 -10.20
C LEU A 921 -14.98 15.22 -9.46
N GLN A 922 -14.87 14.35 -8.46
CA GLN A 922 -16.01 13.88 -7.67
C GLN A 922 -16.68 15.02 -6.90
N LEU A 923 -15.90 15.93 -6.31
CA LEU A 923 -16.40 17.13 -5.65
C LEU A 923 -17.13 18.07 -6.64
N THR A 924 -16.60 18.24 -7.85
CA THR A 924 -17.23 19.08 -8.88
C THR A 924 -18.57 18.50 -9.31
N VAL A 925 -18.63 17.18 -9.54
CA VAL A 925 -19.87 16.47 -9.81
C VAL A 925 -20.87 16.67 -8.67
N LEU A 926 -20.47 16.35 -7.43
CA LEU A 926 -21.34 16.46 -6.27
C LEU A 926 -21.87 17.88 -6.06
N LYS A 927 -20.99 18.90 -6.14
CA LYS A 927 -21.36 20.32 -6.00
C LYS A 927 -22.47 20.71 -6.98
N GLU A 928 -22.32 20.39 -8.26
CA GLU A 928 -23.31 20.75 -9.28
C GLU A 928 -24.63 19.99 -9.10
N LEU A 929 -24.58 18.74 -8.62
CA LEU A 929 -25.78 17.95 -8.36
C LEU A 929 -26.54 18.45 -7.13
N LEU A 930 -25.84 18.85 -6.07
CA LEU A 930 -26.45 19.47 -4.89
C LEU A 930 -27.16 20.80 -5.22
N GLN A 931 -26.77 21.48 -6.30
CA GLN A 931 -27.40 22.70 -6.81
C GLN A 931 -28.68 22.45 -7.61
N ARG A 932 -28.98 21.21 -7.96
CA ARG A 932 -30.21 20.85 -8.69
C ARG A 932 -31.40 20.72 -7.75
N LYS A 933 -32.59 20.92 -8.31
CA LYS A 933 -33.87 20.67 -7.64
C LYS A 933 -34.10 19.17 -7.42
N ASP A 934 -33.90 18.39 -8.47
CA ASP A 934 -34.01 16.94 -8.48
C ASP A 934 -33.01 16.33 -9.48
N LEU A 935 -32.90 15.00 -9.44
CA LEU A 935 -32.10 14.20 -10.36
C LEU A 935 -32.96 13.46 -11.41
N GLU A 936 -34.21 13.88 -11.62
CA GLU A 936 -35.09 13.17 -12.57
C GLU A 936 -34.54 13.28 -14.00
N GLY A 937 -34.47 12.14 -14.70
CA GLY A 937 -33.94 12.06 -16.07
C GLY A 937 -32.42 12.28 -16.19
N LEU A 938 -31.68 12.44 -15.09
CA LEU A 938 -30.23 12.54 -15.12
C LEU A 938 -29.60 11.16 -15.39
N ASN A 939 -28.72 11.10 -16.38
CA ASN A 939 -27.75 10.00 -16.49
C ASN A 939 -26.43 10.47 -15.88
N LEU A 940 -26.09 9.94 -14.70
CA LEU A 940 -24.93 10.39 -13.92
C LEU A 940 -23.60 10.05 -14.62
N TYR A 941 -23.53 8.91 -15.32
CA TYR A 941 -22.38 8.56 -16.16
C TYR A 941 -22.10 9.66 -17.21
N ARG A 942 -23.08 9.99 -18.04
CA ARG A 942 -22.93 11.00 -19.12
C ARG A 942 -22.67 12.40 -18.56
N PHE A 943 -23.22 12.70 -17.40
CA PHE A 943 -22.96 13.96 -16.70
C PHE A 943 -21.50 14.07 -16.23
N THR A 944 -20.95 12.97 -15.71
CA THR A 944 -19.57 12.89 -15.22
C THR A 944 -18.57 12.80 -16.37
N GLU A 945 -18.88 12.04 -17.42
CA GLU A 945 -18.05 11.88 -18.63
C GLU A 945 -17.69 13.23 -19.23
N LYS A 946 -18.64 14.17 -19.31
CA LYS A 946 -18.42 15.52 -19.83
C LYS A 946 -17.40 16.34 -19.04
N LYS A 947 -17.17 16.00 -17.77
CA LYS A 947 -16.25 16.71 -16.85
C LYS A 947 -14.84 16.12 -16.86
N ILE A 948 -14.64 14.94 -17.43
CA ILE A 948 -13.31 14.37 -17.60
C ILE A 948 -12.56 15.15 -18.68
N PRO A 949 -11.33 15.63 -18.42
CA PRO A 949 -10.52 16.31 -19.43
C PRO A 949 -10.38 15.50 -20.72
N SER A 950 -10.50 16.16 -21.88
CA SER A 950 -10.44 15.50 -23.18
C SER A 950 -9.12 14.75 -23.39
N GLN A 951 -8.00 15.30 -22.92
CA GLN A 951 -6.68 14.68 -22.98
C GLN A 951 -6.59 13.29 -22.27
N TYR A 952 -7.48 13.00 -21.33
CA TYR A 952 -7.57 11.68 -20.70
C TYR A 952 -8.58 10.80 -21.43
N ARG A 953 -9.73 11.37 -21.82
CA ARG A 953 -10.80 10.66 -22.52
C ARG A 953 -10.37 10.15 -23.91
N GLU A 954 -9.61 10.94 -24.66
CA GLU A 954 -9.14 10.58 -26.01
C GLU A 954 -8.10 9.47 -26.01
N ARG A 955 -7.45 9.21 -24.87
CA ARG A 955 -6.45 8.12 -24.73
C ARG A 955 -7.10 6.77 -24.42
N LEU A 956 -8.41 6.74 -24.18
CA LEU A 956 -9.18 5.55 -23.81
C LEU A 956 -10.55 5.57 -24.51
N GLU A 957 -10.69 4.81 -25.60
CA GLU A 957 -11.98 4.58 -26.25
C GLU A 957 -12.86 3.64 -25.40
N GLY A 958 -13.45 4.17 -24.33
CA GLY A 958 -14.30 3.41 -23.41
C GLY A 958 -13.52 2.39 -22.58
N PHE A 959 -13.39 2.65 -21.28
CA PHE A 959 -12.71 1.71 -20.39
C PHE A 959 -13.66 0.60 -19.96
N ILE A 960 -13.29 -0.66 -20.16
CA ILE A 960 -14.09 -1.83 -19.78
C ILE A 960 -13.49 -2.47 -18.52
N SER A 961 -14.28 -2.56 -17.46
CA SER A 961 -13.86 -3.24 -16.24
C SER A 961 -14.10 -4.74 -16.38
N GLY A 962 -13.04 -5.51 -16.19
CA GLY A 962 -13.14 -6.96 -16.05
C GLY A 962 -13.37 -7.41 -14.61
N ALA A 963 -13.42 -6.52 -13.62
CA ALA A 963 -13.73 -6.84 -12.22
C ALA A 963 -15.22 -6.57 -11.90
N LEU A 964 -15.80 -7.35 -10.97
CA LEU A 964 -17.09 -6.99 -10.37
C LEU A 964 -16.85 -5.89 -9.35
N HIS A 965 -17.86 -5.06 -9.18
CA HIS A 965 -17.89 -3.97 -8.21
C HIS A 965 -19.31 -3.90 -7.66
N ASP A 966 -19.49 -3.25 -6.51
CA ASP A 966 -20.82 -3.06 -5.94
C ASP A 966 -21.78 -2.31 -6.89
N THR A 967 -21.25 -1.45 -7.76
CA THR A 967 -21.99 -0.79 -8.83
C THR A 967 -22.75 -1.78 -9.72
N CYS A 968 -22.29 -3.03 -9.89
CA CYS A 968 -22.97 -4.06 -10.70
C CYS A 968 -24.42 -4.29 -10.25
N ASN A 969 -24.64 -4.50 -8.95
CA ASN A 969 -25.97 -4.78 -8.41
C ASN A 969 -26.90 -3.57 -8.54
N VAL A 970 -26.35 -2.36 -8.30
CA VAL A 970 -27.09 -1.11 -8.44
C VAL A 970 -27.49 -0.86 -9.90
N ALA A 971 -26.57 -1.08 -10.83
CA ALA A 971 -26.81 -0.93 -12.26
C ALA A 971 -27.85 -1.95 -12.79
N ALA A 972 -27.76 -3.21 -12.35
CA ALA A 972 -28.72 -4.25 -12.72
C ALA A 972 -30.16 -3.88 -12.30
N ALA A 973 -30.34 -3.35 -11.09
CA ALA A 973 -31.65 -2.89 -10.61
C ALA A 973 -32.17 -1.66 -11.40
N ALA A 974 -31.28 -0.77 -11.85
CA ALA A 974 -31.66 0.40 -12.66
C ALA A 974 -32.14 0.00 -14.07
N SER A 975 -31.57 -1.04 -14.66
CA SER A 975 -31.90 -1.53 -16.01
C SER A 975 -33.16 -2.41 -16.08
N GLY A 976 -33.89 -2.62 -14.98
CA GLY A 976 -35.14 -3.38 -14.95
C GLY A 976 -34.97 -4.90 -15.10
N GLY A 977 -33.81 -5.43 -14.67
CA GLY A 977 -33.45 -6.85 -14.77
C GLY A 977 -34.04 -7.73 -13.68
#